data_AF-A0A8T3UWL0-F1
#
_entry.id   AF-A0A8T3UWL0-F1
#
_cell.length_a   1.000
_cell.length_b   1.000
_cell.length_c   1.000
_cell.angle_alpha   90.00
_cell.angle_beta   90.00
_cell.angle_gamma   90.00
#
_symmetry.space_group_name_H-M   'P 1'
#
loop_
_entity.id
_entity.type
_entity.pdbx_description
1 polymer ?
#
loop_
_entity_poly.entity_id
_entity_poly.type
_entity_poly.pdbx_seq_one_letter_code
_entity_poly.pdbx_strand_id
1 'polypeptide(L)'
;MNAKINTICFVFILLFLISAVSAADNENETLQQIQPDSSEDLTTLSVSNNDVKNVEKLSATQTVEKKKVTLSAPDVKMHYKDGSKFTVTLKYKKKVISNAKIQININGQSFTKTTDKTGKASINLNYKSGTYTVLSICNGNSEFEGATAKSTVTIKSTIKCSDYSKYYKNTGKYSSTFYDKKGKLLKNTAIKFKLNGKVTSVKTNNKGVATLAINLKPGKYSIVVTNPKTTESLTKTVTIKSLIVTNDLTFNETQKAKFNVKILNSNGKASPNKKVTLKVNGKTYTKTTNKNGIATLDLSLSNGKYTITTQYSDLTVKNKITVNKAINPSRYTHTIFIPNYVNVTLTHVFENSAYTIKSGLNGIIKMPKNEIFTVQIGDKSYLFSNIRIDGVTSTLIGYKYHLIPLDGSEVKSDTNRSNLKGNGIIISKINGFTQIDYQSNTKDNVELFGFYADKGLQNSETFTYTENDKITAKVNVMTQSYDEMGVKYSLSKFYQKTIYDFNYKSYDEITNHNTNSIRFTNTNTPVTFTYFGRSIEGYVSKEDILTKFSVNGKEKLEKGETISYGLADKYRKTLGFEVLQAYSIINEKITPELLKSWVNKNNLYLNRFGVMNVYGMHLASLEATWLADKIADEYAGEFAVTWNRGNALTILGGINLDDTYLNVLDSDMGMSVKGNKDNISLFRLMNSLQLPNIEEYCLEEVSARFMDTTTNSQDNILMAIANNKTSIVQFGEMLYLFAEDGSNSAIVLNTTSGVSSVIHSHNGATYKGSSIATSCDCCSVGIIPKDIISGIKTALNILTPINGFYEIINQIHPLSKIAYKISTFIAGKVVPGATKAFLGLLGSMVFIQQTGVDIRNEFIDEKDWHMVMDTITFTRPGYQQNKKVYNIPNDKGGYDYIEVEINSDLSLNRNNAIYISDGQTKKLTKSETYKYFSDESWSPFSMPTKYWDKSWKIS
;
A
#
# COMPACT_ATOMS: atom_id res chain seq x y z
N MET A 1 42.57 34.75 16.68
CA MET A 1 41.82 35.66 15.78
C MET A 1 42.09 35.14 14.37
N ASN A 2 41.17 34.53 13.62
CA ASN A 2 39.71 34.43 13.77
C ASN A 2 39.13 33.01 13.52
N ALA A 3 39.09 32.16 14.56
CA ALA A 3 38.35 30.89 14.49
C ALA A 3 36.85 31.09 14.16
N LYS A 4 36.25 32.21 14.59
CA LYS A 4 34.85 32.56 14.31
C LYS A 4 34.57 32.95 12.85
N ILE A 5 35.57 33.26 12.02
CA ILE A 5 35.33 33.58 10.60
C ILE A 5 35.34 32.31 9.74
N ASN A 6 36.23 31.34 9.98
CA ASN A 6 36.21 30.10 9.19
C ASN A 6 34.94 29.28 9.42
N THR A 7 34.40 29.25 10.65
CA THR A 7 33.05 28.70 10.88
C THR A 7 32.00 29.43 10.05
N ILE A 8 32.03 30.77 10.01
CA ILE A 8 31.07 31.58 9.24
C ILE A 8 31.22 31.37 7.73
N CYS A 9 32.42 31.24 7.17
CA CYS A 9 32.62 30.98 5.73
C CYS A 9 32.20 29.56 5.32
N PHE A 10 32.52 28.55 6.12
CA PHE A 10 32.08 27.17 5.87
C PHE A 10 30.55 27.04 6.03
N VAL A 11 29.98 27.72 7.04
CA VAL A 11 28.54 27.85 7.24
C VAL A 11 27.90 28.73 6.16
N PHE A 12 28.59 29.66 5.49
CA PHE A 12 28.02 30.40 4.34
C PHE A 12 27.80 29.50 3.10
N ILE A 13 28.67 28.51 2.88
CA ILE A 13 28.48 27.51 1.82
C ILE A 13 27.27 26.60 2.15
N LEU A 14 26.96 26.37 3.44
CA LEU A 14 25.73 25.68 3.87
C LEU A 14 24.49 26.60 4.03
N LEU A 15 24.61 27.90 4.29
CA LEU A 15 23.47 28.78 4.56
C LEU A 15 22.62 29.06 3.32
N PHE A 16 23.20 28.95 2.12
CA PHE A 16 22.41 28.92 0.88
C PHE A 16 21.60 27.61 0.69
N LEU A 17 21.66 26.67 1.63
CA LEU A 17 20.85 25.46 1.70
C LEU A 17 19.77 25.50 2.81
N ILE A 18 19.93 26.33 3.86
CA ILE A 18 18.93 26.49 4.94
C ILE A 18 18.64 27.97 5.21
N SER A 19 17.46 28.45 4.79
CA SER A 19 17.00 29.83 5.05
C SER A 19 15.47 29.91 5.20
N ALA A 20 14.90 29.20 6.18
CA ALA A 20 13.47 29.27 6.52
C ALA A 20 13.15 28.82 7.97
N VAL A 21 13.80 29.43 8.97
CA VAL A 21 13.30 29.42 10.36
C VAL A 21 13.17 30.87 10.80
N SER A 22 11.94 31.33 11.04
CA SER A 22 11.67 32.69 11.51
C SER A 22 11.83 32.75 13.03
N ALA A 23 12.98 33.24 13.50
CA ALA A 23 13.06 33.77 14.85
C ALA A 23 12.22 35.07 14.92
N ALA A 24 11.29 35.11 15.88
CA ALA A 24 10.46 36.27 16.17
C ALA A 24 10.26 36.35 17.69
N ASP A 25 11.33 36.66 18.40
CA ASP A 25 11.27 36.92 19.83
C ASP A 25 10.49 38.21 20.09
N ASN A 26 9.57 38.15 21.06
CA ASN A 26 9.12 39.30 21.82
C ASN A 26 8.63 38.78 23.19
N GLU A 27 9.19 39.30 24.27
CA GLU A 27 9.01 38.74 25.61
C GLU A 27 7.73 39.20 26.31
N ASN A 28 7.23 38.35 27.23
CA ASN A 28 6.26 38.65 28.30
C ASN A 28 4.81 39.01 27.88
N GLU A 29 3.79 38.79 28.71
CA GLU A 29 3.75 38.35 30.13
C GLU A 29 3.04 37.00 30.35
N THR A 30 3.09 36.51 31.59
CA THR A 30 2.55 35.20 32.04
C THR A 30 1.06 35.24 32.41
N LEU A 31 0.35 34.10 32.29
CA LEU A 31 -0.27 33.40 33.45
C LEU A 31 -0.96 32.06 33.12
N GLN A 32 -0.56 31.02 33.88
CA GLN A 32 -1.24 29.78 34.29
C GLN A 32 -2.39 29.13 33.46
N GLN A 33 -2.02 28.06 32.73
CA GLN A 33 -2.33 26.65 33.08
C GLN A 33 -3.79 26.22 33.41
N ILE A 34 -4.36 25.32 32.60
CA ILE A 34 -4.84 23.94 32.96
C ILE A 34 -5.56 23.25 31.76
N GLN A 35 -5.25 21.98 31.53
CA GLN A 35 -5.85 21.02 30.57
C GLN A 35 -6.61 19.93 31.39
N PRO A 36 -7.32 18.92 30.82
CA PRO A 36 -7.71 18.68 29.43
C PRO A 36 -9.19 18.23 29.24
N ASP A 37 -9.56 17.90 27.98
CA ASP A 37 -10.45 16.79 27.57
C ASP A 37 -11.92 16.70 28.07
N SER A 38 -12.82 15.91 27.45
CA SER A 38 -12.75 15.11 26.19
C SER A 38 -14.07 15.20 25.41
N SER A 39 -14.04 14.86 24.12
CA SER A 39 -15.24 14.64 23.28
C SER A 39 -15.67 13.15 23.26
N GLU A 40 -16.87 12.90 22.69
CA GLU A 40 -17.52 11.60 22.46
C GLU A 40 -18.24 11.02 23.71
N ASP A 41 -19.34 10.28 23.61
CA ASP A 41 -19.87 9.47 22.49
C ASP A 41 -21.42 9.54 22.36
N LEU A 42 -21.96 8.98 21.27
CA LEU A 42 -23.39 8.78 21.05
C LEU A 42 -23.71 7.36 20.50
N THR A 43 -23.86 6.36 21.37
CA THR A 43 -24.85 5.29 21.11
C THR A 43 -25.50 4.69 22.36
N THR A 44 -26.64 4.01 22.14
CA THR A 44 -27.56 3.53 23.19
C THR A 44 -27.49 2.01 23.40
N LEU A 45 -27.56 1.53 24.65
CA LEU A 45 -28.73 0.76 25.16
C LEU A 45 -28.55 0.27 26.62
N SER A 46 -29.50 0.68 27.47
CA SER A 46 -30.06 0.00 28.66
C SER A 46 -29.28 -1.12 29.40
N VAL A 47 -29.16 -0.95 30.73
CA VAL A 47 -29.97 -1.72 31.73
C VAL A 47 -30.01 -0.96 33.08
N SER A 48 -30.97 -1.32 33.93
CA SER A 48 -31.37 -0.76 35.24
C SER A 48 -30.35 -1.01 36.40
N ASN A 49 -30.44 -0.44 37.63
CA ASN A 49 -31.56 0.17 38.40
C ASN A 49 -31.07 0.97 39.66
N ASN A 50 -31.95 1.78 40.29
CA ASN A 50 -31.98 2.21 41.73
C ASN A 50 -30.81 3.09 42.27
N ASP A 51 -30.85 3.86 43.38
CA ASP A 51 -31.87 4.49 44.29
C ASP A 51 -31.06 5.35 45.33
N VAL A 52 -31.44 6.41 46.09
CA VAL A 52 -32.57 7.35 46.30
C VAL A 52 -32.21 8.24 47.55
N LYS A 53 -32.95 9.35 47.83
CA LYS A 53 -32.95 10.27 49.03
C LYS A 53 -31.94 11.46 49.01
N ASN A 54 -32.27 12.73 49.29
CA ASN A 54 -33.19 13.47 50.23
C ASN A 54 -32.46 13.95 51.50
N VAL A 55 -32.79 15.01 52.27
CA VAL A 55 -33.83 16.10 52.32
C VAL A 55 -33.31 17.15 53.35
N GLU A 56 -33.71 18.42 53.47
CA GLU A 56 -34.27 19.52 52.63
C GLU A 56 -34.51 20.75 53.57
N LYS A 57 -34.47 22.01 53.11
CA LYS A 57 -35.22 23.12 53.76
C LYS A 57 -35.35 24.44 52.95
N LEU A 58 -36.22 25.40 53.31
CA LEU A 58 -37.70 25.43 53.16
C LEU A 58 -38.20 26.87 53.40
N SER A 59 -38.96 27.47 52.48
CA SER A 59 -40.00 28.51 52.74
C SER A 59 -40.79 28.80 51.45
N ALA A 60 -42.08 29.14 51.58
CA ALA A 60 -43.03 29.09 50.46
C ALA A 60 -43.74 30.43 50.18
N THR A 61 -44.11 30.64 48.91
CA THR A 61 -45.00 31.73 48.47
C THR A 61 -46.17 31.10 47.70
N GLN A 62 -47.40 31.58 47.92
CA GLN A 62 -48.60 30.98 47.32
C GLN A 62 -48.63 31.15 45.79
N THR A 63 -48.52 30.05 45.05
CA THR A 63 -48.85 30.00 43.63
C THR A 63 -50.36 29.88 43.43
N VAL A 64 -50.98 30.85 42.75
CA VAL A 64 -52.37 30.74 42.30
C VAL A 64 -52.49 29.60 41.29
N GLU A 65 -53.27 28.57 41.62
CA GLU A 65 -53.46 27.40 40.77
C GLU A 65 -54.22 27.80 39.49
N LYS A 66 -53.55 27.65 38.33
CA LYS A 66 -54.09 28.11 37.04
C LYS A 66 -55.12 27.12 36.49
N LYS A 67 -56.13 27.65 35.81
CA LYS A 67 -57.23 26.87 35.26
C LYS A 67 -56.76 26.07 34.03
N LYS A 68 -56.73 24.75 34.15
CA LYS A 68 -56.36 23.82 33.06
C LYS A 68 -57.33 23.89 31.88
N VAL A 69 -56.83 24.21 30.69
CA VAL A 69 -57.64 24.37 29.46
C VAL A 69 -57.52 23.16 28.53
N THR A 70 -58.51 23.00 27.66
CA THR A 70 -58.52 21.98 26.59
C THR A 70 -58.35 22.67 25.24
N LEU A 71 -57.23 22.38 24.56
CA LEU A 71 -56.97 22.79 23.18
C LEU A 71 -57.33 21.63 22.24
N SER A 72 -58.41 21.77 21.48
CA SER A 72 -58.87 20.74 20.54
C SER A 72 -58.51 21.12 19.10
N ALA A 73 -57.69 20.30 18.46
CA ALA A 73 -57.23 20.50 17.09
C ALA A 73 -57.41 19.18 16.30
N PRO A 74 -58.54 18.99 15.59
CA PRO A 74 -58.82 17.76 14.85
C PRO A 74 -58.03 17.68 13.53
N ASP A 75 -57.79 16.46 13.07
CA ASP A 75 -57.19 16.18 11.77
C ASP A 75 -58.07 16.67 10.61
N VAL A 76 -57.44 17.20 9.57
CA VAL A 76 -58.13 17.69 8.36
C VAL A 76 -57.73 16.86 7.15
N LYS A 77 -58.72 16.30 6.45
CA LYS A 77 -58.54 15.52 5.21
C LYS A 77 -59.30 16.23 4.08
N MET A 78 -58.58 16.95 3.24
CA MET A 78 -59.12 17.84 2.20
C MET A 78 -58.61 17.46 0.80
N HIS A 79 -59.20 18.00 -0.26
CA HIS A 79 -58.63 18.00 -1.62
C HIS A 79 -57.91 19.33 -1.91
N TYR A 80 -56.90 19.29 -2.78
CA TYR A 80 -56.12 20.48 -3.13
C TYR A 80 -57.01 21.63 -3.65
N LYS A 81 -57.00 22.75 -2.90
CA LYS A 81 -57.87 23.93 -3.05
C LYS A 81 -59.39 23.67 -2.97
N ASP A 82 -59.85 22.74 -2.12
CA ASP A 82 -61.30 22.59 -1.87
C ASP A 82 -61.94 23.79 -1.15
N GLY A 83 -61.22 24.39 -0.19
CA GLY A 83 -61.61 25.54 0.62
C GLY A 83 -61.53 25.30 2.13
N SER A 84 -61.17 24.10 2.56
CA SER A 84 -61.04 23.68 3.96
C SER A 84 -60.02 24.52 4.73
N LYS A 85 -60.28 24.71 6.03
CA LYS A 85 -59.43 25.46 6.97
C LYS A 85 -59.05 24.58 8.15
N PHE A 86 -57.79 24.60 8.56
CA PHE A 86 -57.41 24.03 9.85
C PHE A 86 -57.94 24.94 10.96
N THR A 87 -58.59 24.35 11.96
CA THR A 87 -59.34 25.09 12.98
C THR A 87 -59.11 24.47 14.35
N VAL A 88 -58.60 25.27 15.28
CA VAL A 88 -58.34 24.91 16.67
C VAL A 88 -59.44 25.52 17.54
N THR A 89 -59.94 24.79 18.52
CA THR A 89 -60.94 25.28 19.48
C THR A 89 -60.38 25.24 20.90
N LEU A 90 -60.43 26.37 21.62
CA LEU A 90 -60.01 26.49 23.01
C LEU A 90 -61.22 26.49 23.96
N LYS A 91 -61.18 25.66 25.02
CA LYS A 91 -62.23 25.56 26.03
C LYS A 91 -61.68 25.49 27.46
N TYR A 92 -62.46 25.96 28.41
CA TYR A 92 -62.33 25.60 29.83
C TYR A 92 -63.60 24.88 30.28
N LYS A 93 -63.45 23.66 30.81
CA LYS A 93 -64.56 22.72 31.04
C LYS A 93 -65.42 22.61 29.76
N LYS A 94 -66.71 22.98 29.81
CA LYS A 94 -67.62 23.00 28.64
C LYS A 94 -67.72 24.37 27.95
N LYS A 95 -67.16 25.45 28.51
CA LYS A 95 -67.28 26.83 28.00
C LYS A 95 -66.13 27.16 27.03
N VAL A 96 -66.44 27.91 25.97
CA VAL A 96 -65.46 28.38 24.96
C VAL A 96 -64.68 29.60 25.46
N ILE A 97 -63.42 29.75 25.03
CA ILE A 97 -62.58 30.91 25.36
C ILE A 97 -62.33 31.73 24.09
N SER A 98 -62.96 32.91 24.01
CA SER A 98 -62.73 33.91 22.95
C SER A 98 -61.53 34.81 23.27
N ASN A 99 -61.04 35.53 22.26
CA ASN A 99 -59.94 36.52 22.35
C ASN A 99 -58.56 35.98 22.80
N ALA A 100 -58.38 34.66 22.90
CA ALA A 100 -57.10 34.04 23.25
C ALA A 100 -56.18 33.90 22.02
N LYS A 101 -54.88 34.15 22.18
CA LYS A 101 -53.87 33.95 21.12
C LYS A 101 -53.45 32.48 21.04
N ILE A 102 -53.71 31.83 19.91
CA ILE A 102 -53.23 30.48 19.56
C ILE A 102 -52.13 30.62 18.51
N GLN A 103 -50.99 29.96 18.72
CA GLN A 103 -49.92 29.80 17.74
C GLN A 103 -50.10 28.47 17.01
N ILE A 104 -50.18 28.49 15.69
CA ILE A 104 -50.36 27.29 14.86
C ILE A 104 -49.13 27.12 13.95
N ASN A 105 -48.38 26.05 14.18
CA ASN A 105 -47.13 25.75 13.48
C ASN A 105 -47.36 24.61 12.48
N ILE A 106 -47.14 24.87 11.19
CA ILE A 106 -47.32 23.91 10.09
C ILE A 106 -46.26 24.15 9.00
N ASN A 107 -45.59 23.08 8.54
CA ASN A 107 -44.59 23.15 7.46
C ASN A 107 -43.52 24.26 7.67
N GLY A 108 -43.00 24.38 8.90
CA GLY A 108 -42.01 25.41 9.27
C GLY A 108 -42.54 26.84 9.39
N GLN A 109 -43.81 27.10 9.08
CA GLN A 109 -44.45 28.41 9.21
C GLN A 109 -45.28 28.49 10.50
N SER A 110 -45.25 29.65 11.16
CA SER A 110 -45.98 29.91 12.40
C SER A 110 -47.04 30.99 12.19
N PHE A 111 -48.26 30.73 12.65
CA PHE A 111 -49.39 31.64 12.54
C PHE A 111 -50.01 31.91 13.90
N THR A 112 -49.90 33.13 14.42
CA THR A 112 -50.70 33.56 15.57
C THR A 112 -52.12 33.91 15.10
N LYS A 113 -53.13 33.31 15.74
CA LYS A 113 -54.55 33.57 15.48
C LYS A 113 -55.31 33.71 16.80
N THR A 114 -56.14 34.74 16.88
CA THR A 114 -57.02 35.00 18.02
C THR A 114 -58.28 34.13 17.92
N THR A 115 -58.78 33.59 19.04
CA THR A 115 -60.05 32.84 19.05
C THR A 115 -61.27 33.74 18.89
N ASP A 116 -62.22 33.33 18.07
CA ASP A 116 -63.48 34.04 17.83
C ASP A 116 -64.48 33.90 18.99
N LYS A 117 -65.69 34.48 18.84
CA LYS A 117 -66.80 34.37 19.82
C LYS A 117 -67.26 32.93 20.09
N THR A 118 -66.85 31.96 19.27
CA THR A 118 -67.11 30.51 19.45
C THR A 118 -65.89 29.74 19.96
N GLY A 119 -64.81 30.44 20.34
CA GLY A 119 -63.55 29.87 20.82
C GLY A 119 -62.65 29.28 19.74
N LYS A 120 -62.85 29.64 18.47
CA LYS A 120 -62.13 29.03 17.33
C LYS A 120 -61.08 29.95 16.73
N ALA A 121 -59.91 29.39 16.43
CA ALA A 121 -58.82 30.04 15.69
C ALA A 121 -58.50 29.21 14.44
N SER A 122 -58.48 29.83 13.25
CA SER A 122 -58.36 29.10 11.97
C SER A 122 -57.32 29.68 11.02
N ILE A 123 -56.72 28.80 10.19
CA ILE A 123 -55.84 29.15 9.07
C ILE A 123 -56.32 28.50 7.75
N ASN A 124 -56.07 29.18 6.64
CA ASN A 124 -56.37 28.67 5.29
C ASN A 124 -55.27 27.69 4.85
N LEU A 125 -55.65 26.58 4.20
CA LEU A 125 -54.73 25.51 3.82
C LEU A 125 -54.31 25.60 2.34
N ASN A 126 -53.38 26.51 2.05
CA ASN A 126 -52.87 26.79 0.70
C ASN A 126 -51.61 25.99 0.31
N TYR A 127 -51.36 24.85 0.97
CA TYR A 127 -50.18 24.01 0.75
C TYR A 127 -50.36 23.06 -0.45
N LYS A 128 -49.25 22.48 -0.94
CA LYS A 128 -49.25 21.46 -2.01
C LYS A 128 -49.96 20.18 -1.52
N SER A 129 -50.26 19.25 -2.44
CA SER A 129 -50.74 17.92 -2.04
C SER A 129 -49.68 17.19 -1.20
N GLY A 130 -50.06 16.65 -0.06
CA GLY A 130 -49.15 16.00 0.90
C GLY A 130 -49.80 15.82 2.27
N THR A 131 -49.03 15.31 3.22
CA THR A 131 -49.42 15.22 4.64
C THR A 131 -48.50 16.11 5.46
N TYR A 132 -49.08 16.95 6.31
CA TYR A 132 -48.38 17.93 7.13
C TYR A 132 -48.74 17.73 8.60
N THR A 133 -47.73 17.60 9.47
CA THR A 133 -47.94 17.67 10.91
C THR A 133 -48.18 19.12 11.32
N VAL A 134 -49.12 19.33 12.24
CA VAL A 134 -49.44 20.63 12.83
C VAL A 134 -49.28 20.58 14.34
N LEU A 135 -48.61 21.58 14.91
CA LEU A 135 -48.53 21.81 16.34
C LEU A 135 -49.26 23.10 16.68
N SER A 136 -50.31 23.01 17.49
CA SER A 136 -51.07 24.15 18.00
C SER A 136 -50.69 24.39 19.45
N ILE A 137 -50.45 25.64 19.83
CA ILE A 137 -49.96 26.06 21.14
C ILE A 137 -50.83 27.22 21.66
N CYS A 138 -51.28 27.12 22.90
CA CYS A 138 -51.78 28.23 23.71
C CYS A 138 -50.79 28.44 24.85
N ASN A 139 -50.25 29.65 25.02
CA ASN A 139 -49.21 29.93 26.02
C ASN A 139 -49.78 30.20 27.44
N GLY A 140 -51.10 30.06 27.61
CA GLY A 140 -51.79 30.42 28.85
C GLY A 140 -51.86 31.94 29.07
N ASN A 141 -52.25 32.34 30.28
CA ASN A 141 -52.17 33.72 30.76
C ASN A 141 -52.06 33.73 32.31
N SER A 142 -52.59 34.76 32.99
CA SER A 142 -52.70 34.81 34.45
C SER A 142 -53.78 33.87 35.03
N GLU A 143 -54.86 33.60 34.28
CA GLU A 143 -55.98 32.77 34.71
C GLU A 143 -55.83 31.29 34.29
N PHE A 144 -55.29 31.04 33.10
CA PHE A 144 -55.28 29.72 32.44
C PHE A 144 -53.87 29.18 32.21
N GLU A 145 -53.74 27.85 32.29
CA GLU A 145 -52.52 27.12 31.91
C GLU A 145 -52.23 27.20 30.41
N GLY A 146 -50.98 26.94 30.03
CA GLY A 146 -50.63 26.64 28.64
C GLY A 146 -51.13 25.26 28.22
N ALA A 147 -51.37 25.07 26.92
CA ALA A 147 -51.81 23.80 26.35
C ALA A 147 -51.33 23.63 24.91
N THR A 148 -51.01 22.39 24.52
CA THR A 148 -50.56 22.04 23.16
C THR A 148 -51.38 20.91 22.57
N ALA A 149 -51.62 20.94 21.26
CA ALA A 149 -52.25 19.86 20.51
C ALA A 149 -51.49 19.56 19.22
N LYS A 150 -51.29 18.27 18.90
CA LYS A 150 -50.69 17.80 17.65
C LYS A 150 -51.78 17.22 16.75
N SER A 151 -51.71 17.49 15.45
CA SER A 151 -52.71 17.07 14.45
C SER A 151 -52.06 16.79 13.10
N THR A 152 -52.78 16.15 12.17
CA THR A 152 -52.38 16.00 10.76
C THR A 152 -53.30 16.75 9.80
N VAL A 153 -52.72 17.33 8.75
CA VAL A 153 -53.42 17.90 7.60
C VAL A 153 -53.03 17.11 6.37
N THR A 154 -53.97 16.35 5.81
CA THR A 154 -53.79 15.58 4.56
C THR A 154 -54.47 16.33 3.40
N ILE A 155 -53.68 16.87 2.48
CA ILE A 155 -54.16 17.49 1.25
C ILE A 155 -54.05 16.47 0.10
N LYS A 156 -55.17 15.86 -0.27
CA LYS A 156 -55.26 14.91 -1.38
C LYS A 156 -55.05 15.61 -2.72
N SER A 157 -54.13 15.09 -3.51
CA SER A 157 -53.93 15.49 -4.91
C SER A 157 -55.22 15.36 -5.72
N THR A 158 -55.41 16.27 -6.67
CA THR A 158 -56.44 16.23 -7.72
C THR A 158 -55.91 15.71 -9.06
N ILE A 159 -54.66 15.24 -9.09
CA ILE A 159 -53.99 14.59 -10.22
C ILE A 159 -53.43 13.23 -9.78
N LYS A 160 -53.91 12.13 -10.37
CA LYS A 160 -53.29 10.80 -10.25
C LYS A 160 -52.42 10.52 -11.47
N CYS A 161 -51.11 10.63 -11.30
CA CYS A 161 -50.10 10.40 -12.33
C CYS A 161 -48.85 9.69 -11.75
N SER A 162 -48.19 8.85 -12.55
CA SER A 162 -46.95 8.16 -12.19
C SER A 162 -45.80 8.55 -13.12
N ASP A 163 -44.60 8.06 -12.81
CA ASP A 163 -43.55 7.95 -13.81
C ASP A 163 -43.94 6.89 -14.86
N TYR A 164 -43.29 6.93 -16.02
CA TYR A 164 -43.65 6.11 -17.17
C TYR A 164 -42.41 5.67 -17.94
N SER A 165 -42.39 4.44 -18.43
CA SER A 165 -41.35 4.00 -19.36
C SER A 165 -41.90 3.12 -20.48
N LYS A 166 -41.29 3.22 -21.66
CA LYS A 166 -41.54 2.34 -22.81
C LYS A 166 -40.28 2.22 -23.66
N TYR A 167 -40.19 1.20 -24.49
CA TYR A 167 -39.14 1.09 -25.50
C TYR A 167 -39.39 2.06 -26.67
N TYR A 168 -38.34 2.43 -27.38
CA TYR A 168 -38.46 3.28 -28.55
C TYR A 168 -39.35 2.66 -29.63
N LYS A 169 -40.11 3.50 -30.35
CA LYS A 169 -41.19 3.11 -31.30
C LYS A 169 -42.32 2.24 -30.72
N ASN A 170 -42.42 2.05 -29.40
CA ASN A 170 -43.61 1.49 -28.76
C ASN A 170 -44.80 2.48 -28.86
N THR A 171 -46.00 1.98 -29.16
CA THR A 171 -47.22 2.80 -29.35
C THR A 171 -47.91 3.23 -28.05
N GLY A 172 -47.43 2.76 -26.89
CA GLY A 172 -47.93 3.11 -25.57
C GLY A 172 -47.97 4.61 -25.30
N LYS A 173 -48.97 5.02 -24.52
CA LYS A 173 -49.33 6.42 -24.24
C LYS A 173 -49.24 6.70 -22.73
N TYR A 174 -48.79 7.89 -22.37
CA TYR A 174 -48.83 8.36 -20.98
C TYR A 174 -50.28 8.68 -20.59
N SER A 175 -50.72 8.33 -19.39
CA SER A 175 -52.08 8.61 -18.92
C SER A 175 -52.09 9.19 -17.51
N SER A 176 -53.08 10.02 -17.20
CA SER A 176 -53.29 10.57 -15.86
C SER A 176 -54.78 10.81 -15.62
N THR A 177 -55.22 10.65 -14.37
CA THR A 177 -56.63 10.82 -13.97
C THR A 177 -56.79 12.13 -13.19
N PHE A 178 -57.84 12.89 -13.51
CA PHE A 178 -58.05 14.24 -12.99
C PHE A 178 -59.36 14.36 -12.23
N TYR A 179 -59.31 15.10 -11.13
CA TYR A 179 -60.43 15.33 -10.22
C TYR A 179 -60.67 16.85 -10.06
N ASP A 180 -61.91 17.23 -9.75
CA ASP A 180 -62.22 18.58 -9.32
C ASP A 180 -61.84 18.77 -7.84
N LYS A 181 -62.05 19.99 -7.33
CA LYS A 181 -61.81 20.32 -5.92
C LYS A 181 -62.75 19.61 -4.92
N LYS A 182 -63.71 18.80 -5.37
CA LYS A 182 -64.58 17.95 -4.53
C LYS A 182 -64.25 16.45 -4.69
N GLY A 183 -63.20 16.10 -5.43
CA GLY A 183 -62.83 14.71 -5.70
C GLY A 183 -63.65 14.03 -6.81
N LYS A 184 -64.46 14.75 -7.58
CA LYS A 184 -65.25 14.22 -8.70
C LYS A 184 -64.42 14.21 -9.98
N LEU A 185 -64.52 13.16 -10.79
CA LEU A 185 -63.76 13.02 -12.05
C LEU A 185 -64.07 14.15 -13.05
N LEU A 186 -63.03 14.83 -13.53
CA LEU A 186 -63.15 15.84 -14.60
C LEU A 186 -63.35 15.14 -15.95
N LYS A 187 -64.57 15.13 -16.48
CA LYS A 187 -64.91 14.59 -17.82
C LYS A 187 -64.79 15.68 -18.90
N ASN A 188 -64.49 15.32 -20.14
CA ASN A 188 -64.43 16.20 -21.33
C ASN A 188 -63.61 17.50 -21.14
N THR A 189 -62.64 17.51 -20.23
CA THR A 189 -61.93 18.71 -19.77
C THR A 189 -60.54 18.75 -20.43
N ALA A 190 -60.16 19.90 -20.99
CA ALA A 190 -58.88 20.09 -21.65
C ALA A 190 -57.72 20.24 -20.64
N ILE A 191 -56.86 19.23 -20.57
CA ILE A 191 -55.69 19.11 -19.69
C ILE A 191 -54.43 19.54 -20.44
N LYS A 192 -53.55 20.31 -19.78
CA LYS A 192 -52.22 20.66 -20.31
C LYS A 192 -51.15 19.71 -19.77
N PHE A 193 -50.38 19.13 -20.68
CA PHE A 193 -49.13 18.42 -20.39
C PHE A 193 -47.96 19.23 -20.97
N LYS A 194 -46.91 19.48 -20.19
CA LYS A 194 -45.63 20.04 -20.68
C LYS A 194 -44.57 18.94 -20.68
N LEU A 195 -44.21 18.41 -21.84
CA LEU A 195 -43.25 17.33 -22.03
C LEU A 195 -42.09 17.83 -22.88
N ASN A 196 -40.86 17.74 -22.37
CA ASN A 196 -39.65 18.22 -23.08
C ASN A 196 -39.81 19.66 -23.61
N GLY A 197 -40.21 20.58 -22.73
CA GLY A 197 -40.50 21.99 -23.05
C GLY A 197 -41.85 22.23 -23.74
N LYS A 198 -42.25 21.38 -24.68
CA LYS A 198 -43.48 21.54 -25.49
C LYS A 198 -44.75 21.31 -24.66
N VAL A 199 -45.73 22.20 -24.80
CA VAL A 199 -47.06 22.08 -24.19
C VAL A 199 -48.05 21.46 -25.18
N THR A 200 -48.79 20.45 -24.74
CA THR A 200 -49.85 19.78 -25.50
C THR A 200 -51.14 19.77 -24.68
N SER A 201 -52.27 20.08 -25.32
CA SER A 201 -53.61 20.04 -24.71
C SER A 201 -54.37 18.81 -25.19
N VAL A 202 -54.99 18.04 -24.28
CA VAL A 202 -55.84 16.89 -24.61
C VAL A 202 -57.05 16.81 -23.68
N LYS A 203 -58.20 16.32 -24.17
CA LYS A 203 -59.42 16.20 -23.37
C LYS A 203 -59.44 14.91 -22.52
N THR A 204 -60.01 14.97 -21.31
CA THR A 204 -60.32 13.78 -20.51
C THR A 204 -61.52 13.00 -21.04
N ASN A 205 -61.49 11.68 -20.90
CA ASN A 205 -62.61 10.80 -21.22
C ASN A 205 -63.66 10.72 -20.09
N ASN A 206 -64.70 9.90 -20.28
CA ASN A 206 -65.79 9.69 -19.30
C ASN A 206 -65.34 9.09 -17.95
N LYS A 207 -64.12 8.55 -17.86
CA LYS A 207 -63.49 8.04 -16.63
C LYS A 207 -62.49 9.05 -16.03
N GLY A 208 -62.49 10.31 -16.50
CA GLY A 208 -61.59 11.37 -16.02
C GLY A 208 -60.12 11.21 -16.42
N VAL A 209 -59.81 10.30 -17.35
CA VAL A 209 -58.44 10.02 -17.79
C VAL A 209 -58.13 10.84 -19.03
N ALA A 210 -57.02 11.57 -19.02
CA ALA A 210 -56.41 12.17 -20.21
C ALA A 210 -55.14 11.40 -20.59
N THR A 211 -54.89 11.27 -21.89
CA THR A 211 -53.86 10.37 -22.44
C THR A 211 -53.06 11.06 -23.55
N LEU A 212 -51.73 11.02 -23.44
CA LEU A 212 -50.78 11.69 -24.32
C LEU A 212 -49.91 10.65 -25.09
N ALA A 213 -49.86 10.77 -26.41
CA ALA A 213 -48.90 10.01 -27.23
C ALA A 213 -47.49 10.61 -27.10
N ILE A 214 -46.47 9.75 -26.97
CA ILE A 214 -45.07 10.17 -26.76
C ILE A 214 -44.18 9.58 -27.84
N ASN A 215 -43.68 10.44 -28.73
CA ASN A 215 -42.80 10.07 -29.85
C ASN A 215 -41.46 10.81 -29.69
N LEU A 216 -40.63 10.34 -28.75
CA LEU A 216 -39.30 10.89 -28.45
C LEU A 216 -38.23 9.80 -28.65
N LYS A 217 -36.98 10.20 -28.93
CA LYS A 217 -35.82 9.29 -28.97
C LYS A 217 -35.47 8.76 -27.56
N PRO A 218 -34.64 7.71 -27.42
CA PRO A 218 -34.22 7.21 -26.11
C PRO A 218 -33.64 8.30 -25.20
N GLY A 219 -33.98 8.24 -23.91
CA GLY A 219 -33.61 9.26 -22.92
C GLY A 219 -34.57 9.32 -21.73
N LYS A 220 -34.22 10.14 -20.73
CA LYS A 220 -35.11 10.52 -19.62
C LYS A 220 -35.61 11.95 -19.85
N TYR A 221 -36.92 12.16 -19.74
CA TYR A 221 -37.57 13.44 -19.98
C TYR A 221 -38.48 13.81 -18.81
N SER A 222 -38.51 15.09 -18.45
CA SER A 222 -39.50 15.62 -17.50
C SER A 222 -40.85 15.84 -18.20
N ILE A 223 -41.93 15.41 -17.54
CA ILE A 223 -43.31 15.78 -17.88
C ILE A 223 -43.96 16.50 -16.69
N VAL A 224 -44.49 17.69 -16.93
CA VAL A 224 -45.36 18.41 -15.98
C VAL A 224 -46.81 18.23 -16.39
N VAL A 225 -47.64 17.88 -15.42
CA VAL A 225 -49.05 17.54 -15.57
C VAL A 225 -49.87 18.56 -14.79
N THR A 226 -50.71 19.36 -15.46
CA THR A 226 -51.42 20.49 -14.81
C THR A 226 -52.94 20.31 -14.84
N ASN A 227 -53.59 20.43 -13.68
CA ASN A 227 -55.05 20.45 -13.54
C ASN A 227 -55.59 21.88 -13.77
N PRO A 228 -56.40 22.12 -14.82
CA PRO A 228 -56.90 23.46 -15.14
C PRO A 228 -57.99 23.97 -14.17
N LYS A 229 -58.58 23.10 -13.33
CA LYS A 229 -59.65 23.49 -12.39
C LYS A 229 -59.17 23.75 -10.96
N THR A 230 -57.98 23.28 -10.59
CA THR A 230 -57.36 23.52 -9.28
C THR A 230 -56.02 24.25 -9.36
N THR A 231 -55.48 24.42 -10.56
CA THR A 231 -54.10 24.90 -10.85
C THR A 231 -53.00 24.04 -10.23
N GLU A 232 -53.31 22.82 -9.79
CA GLU A 232 -52.30 21.87 -9.33
C GLU A 232 -51.36 21.49 -10.48
N SER A 233 -50.08 21.27 -10.19
CA SER A 233 -49.12 20.76 -11.17
C SER A 233 -48.18 19.76 -10.52
N LEU A 234 -48.08 18.56 -11.10
CA LEU A 234 -47.16 17.50 -10.67
C LEU A 234 -46.13 17.22 -11.76
N THR A 235 -44.89 16.98 -11.35
CA THR A 235 -43.79 16.60 -12.25
C THR A 235 -43.50 15.11 -12.14
N LYS A 236 -43.28 14.45 -13.28
CA LYS A 236 -42.94 13.03 -13.40
C LYS A 236 -41.87 12.80 -14.48
N THR A 237 -41.31 11.60 -14.50
CA THR A 237 -40.27 11.16 -15.43
C THR A 237 -40.85 10.24 -16.51
N VAL A 238 -40.56 10.55 -17.76
CA VAL A 238 -40.79 9.71 -18.93
C VAL A 238 -39.45 9.13 -19.38
N THR A 239 -39.28 7.81 -19.32
CA THR A 239 -38.07 7.13 -19.79
C THR A 239 -38.34 6.37 -21.08
N ILE A 240 -37.71 6.79 -22.18
CA ILE A 240 -37.71 6.04 -23.43
C ILE A 240 -36.46 5.16 -23.46
N LYS A 241 -36.65 3.85 -23.46
CA LYS A 241 -35.57 2.85 -23.48
C LYS A 241 -35.08 2.61 -24.91
N SER A 242 -33.76 2.47 -25.08
CA SER A 242 -33.13 2.11 -26.35
C SER A 242 -33.57 0.73 -26.85
N LEU A 243 -33.51 0.51 -28.17
CA LEU A 243 -33.60 -0.84 -28.76
C LEU A 243 -32.23 -1.53 -28.86
N ILE A 244 -31.15 -0.77 -28.70
CA ILE A 244 -29.76 -1.23 -28.71
C ILE A 244 -29.31 -1.40 -27.26
N VAL A 245 -28.86 -2.60 -26.89
CA VAL A 245 -28.27 -2.94 -25.59
C VAL A 245 -26.87 -3.51 -25.80
N THR A 246 -25.86 -2.82 -25.30
CA THR A 246 -24.44 -3.17 -25.39
C THR A 246 -23.64 -2.33 -24.38
N ASN A 247 -22.41 -2.74 -24.08
CA ASN A 247 -21.55 -2.20 -23.02
C ASN A 247 -20.15 -1.89 -23.58
N ASP A 248 -19.36 -1.13 -22.80
CA ASP A 248 -17.92 -0.97 -23.07
C ASP A 248 -17.17 -2.30 -22.89
N LEU A 249 -16.00 -2.44 -23.53
CA LEU A 249 -15.23 -3.69 -23.59
C LEU A 249 -13.73 -3.41 -23.38
N THR A 250 -13.08 -4.20 -22.53
CA THR A 250 -11.62 -4.20 -22.34
C THR A 250 -11.07 -5.61 -22.62
N PHE A 251 -9.92 -5.70 -23.29
CA PHE A 251 -9.21 -6.96 -23.57
C PHE A 251 -7.72 -6.71 -23.84
N ASN A 252 -6.87 -7.73 -23.76
CA ASN A 252 -5.43 -7.62 -24.06
C ASN A 252 -5.20 -7.95 -25.55
N GLU A 253 -4.26 -7.29 -26.25
CA GLU A 253 -4.13 -7.41 -27.72
C GLU A 253 -3.79 -8.83 -28.23
N THR A 254 -3.33 -9.72 -27.34
CA THR A 254 -3.14 -11.16 -27.59
C THR A 254 -4.45 -11.97 -27.62
N GLN A 255 -5.58 -11.40 -27.19
CA GLN A 255 -6.86 -12.08 -27.01
C GLN A 255 -7.83 -11.80 -28.18
N LYS A 256 -8.51 -12.84 -28.66
CA LYS A 256 -9.59 -12.73 -29.66
C LYS A 256 -10.90 -12.27 -29.01
N ALA A 257 -11.08 -10.96 -28.88
CA ALA A 257 -12.26 -10.38 -28.24
C ALA A 257 -13.51 -10.34 -29.15
N LYS A 258 -14.69 -10.22 -28.52
CA LYS A 258 -15.99 -10.20 -29.22
C LYS A 258 -16.90 -9.09 -28.68
N PHE A 259 -17.15 -8.07 -29.48
CA PHE A 259 -18.13 -7.04 -29.19
C PHE A 259 -19.55 -7.54 -29.50
N ASN A 260 -20.43 -7.50 -28.50
CA ASN A 260 -21.79 -8.04 -28.59
C ASN A 260 -22.83 -6.92 -28.49
N VAL A 261 -23.80 -6.93 -29.40
CA VAL A 261 -24.94 -6.02 -29.41
C VAL A 261 -26.23 -6.82 -29.40
N LYS A 262 -27.08 -6.61 -28.40
CA LYS A 262 -28.43 -7.17 -28.35
C LYS A 262 -29.44 -6.14 -28.84
N ILE A 263 -30.22 -6.51 -29.86
CA ILE A 263 -31.31 -5.71 -30.40
C ILE A 263 -32.64 -6.21 -29.84
N LEU A 264 -33.45 -5.26 -29.38
CA LEU A 264 -34.81 -5.47 -28.90
C LEU A 264 -35.84 -4.90 -29.89
N ASN A 265 -37.05 -5.46 -29.88
CA ASN A 265 -38.20 -4.86 -30.53
C ASN A 265 -38.86 -3.80 -29.62
N SER A 266 -39.87 -3.10 -30.14
CA SER A 266 -40.63 -2.07 -29.40
C SER A 266 -41.39 -2.60 -28.17
N ASN A 267 -41.41 -3.91 -27.92
CA ASN A 267 -41.98 -4.52 -26.71
C ASN A 267 -40.89 -5.07 -25.75
N GLY A 268 -39.61 -4.77 -26.01
CA GLY A 268 -38.49 -5.20 -25.17
C GLY A 268 -38.08 -6.67 -25.32
N LYS A 269 -38.70 -7.42 -26.23
CA LYS A 269 -38.29 -8.80 -26.57
C LYS A 269 -37.14 -8.77 -27.58
N ALA A 270 -36.30 -9.81 -27.60
CA ALA A 270 -35.22 -9.96 -28.57
C ALA A 270 -35.72 -9.85 -30.03
N SER A 271 -34.93 -9.23 -30.91
CA SER A 271 -35.24 -9.10 -32.34
C SER A 271 -34.21 -9.84 -33.20
N PRO A 272 -34.50 -11.08 -33.66
CA PRO A 272 -33.62 -11.84 -34.55
C PRO A 272 -33.66 -11.30 -35.99
N ASN A 273 -32.69 -11.72 -36.79
CA ASN A 273 -32.55 -11.45 -38.22
C ASN A 273 -32.55 -9.94 -38.57
N LYS A 274 -31.94 -9.11 -37.71
CA LYS A 274 -31.78 -7.66 -37.91
C LYS A 274 -30.33 -7.32 -38.25
N LYS A 275 -30.14 -6.58 -39.34
CA LYS A 275 -28.85 -5.99 -39.71
C LYS A 275 -28.53 -4.82 -38.76
N VAL A 276 -27.33 -4.83 -38.19
CA VAL A 276 -26.78 -3.81 -37.30
C VAL A 276 -25.46 -3.35 -37.89
N THR A 277 -25.24 -2.03 -37.94
CA THR A 277 -23.99 -1.44 -38.44
C THR A 277 -23.10 -1.07 -37.26
N LEU A 278 -21.83 -1.44 -37.33
CA LEU A 278 -20.81 -1.23 -36.30
C LEU A 278 -19.63 -0.48 -36.94
N LYS A 279 -19.17 0.61 -36.33
CA LYS A 279 -18.02 1.39 -36.80
C LYS A 279 -16.96 1.50 -35.73
N VAL A 280 -15.73 1.07 -36.00
CA VAL A 280 -14.59 1.12 -35.06
C VAL A 280 -13.28 1.21 -35.85
N ASN A 281 -12.34 2.02 -35.36
CA ASN A 281 -11.03 2.26 -35.99
C ASN A 281 -11.12 2.50 -37.53
N GLY A 282 -11.95 3.47 -37.92
CA GLY A 282 -12.26 3.82 -39.33
C GLY A 282 -13.12 2.80 -40.09
N LYS A 283 -13.06 1.52 -39.75
CA LYS A 283 -13.74 0.42 -40.46
C LYS A 283 -15.23 0.34 -40.10
N THR A 284 -16.04 -0.04 -41.08
CA THR A 284 -17.50 -0.25 -40.94
C THR A 284 -17.84 -1.72 -41.22
N TYR A 285 -18.62 -2.32 -40.33
CA TYR A 285 -19.07 -3.72 -40.38
C TYR A 285 -20.59 -3.79 -40.34
N THR A 286 -21.19 -4.75 -41.04
CA THR A 286 -22.61 -5.11 -40.87
C THR A 286 -22.70 -6.51 -40.30
N LYS A 287 -23.46 -6.69 -39.21
CA LYS A 287 -23.69 -7.99 -38.56
C LYS A 287 -25.19 -8.23 -38.40
N THR A 288 -25.63 -9.47 -38.49
CA THR A 288 -27.04 -9.86 -38.35
C THR A 288 -27.28 -10.48 -36.97
N THR A 289 -28.42 -10.16 -36.33
CA THR A 289 -28.77 -10.72 -35.03
C THR A 289 -29.24 -12.18 -35.10
N ASN A 290 -28.74 -13.02 -34.19
CA ASN A 290 -29.14 -14.42 -34.02
C ASN A 290 -30.50 -14.57 -33.33
N LYS A 291 -30.92 -15.83 -33.06
CA LYS A 291 -32.20 -16.15 -32.38
C LYS A 291 -32.42 -15.44 -31.03
N ASN A 292 -31.35 -15.11 -30.31
CA ASN A 292 -31.39 -14.40 -29.02
C ASN A 292 -31.39 -12.86 -29.19
N GLY A 293 -31.45 -12.36 -30.43
CA GLY A 293 -31.37 -10.95 -30.78
C GLY A 293 -29.95 -10.38 -30.73
N ILE A 294 -28.91 -11.22 -30.69
CA ILE A 294 -27.51 -10.78 -30.52
C ILE A 294 -26.78 -10.78 -31.86
N ALA A 295 -26.16 -9.67 -32.22
CA ALA A 295 -25.17 -9.54 -33.28
C ALA A 295 -23.77 -9.42 -32.67
N THR A 296 -22.79 -10.13 -33.24
CA THR A 296 -21.43 -10.23 -32.69
C THR A 296 -20.38 -9.81 -33.72
N LEU A 297 -19.48 -8.93 -33.30
CA LEU A 297 -18.28 -8.54 -34.05
C LEU A 297 -17.04 -8.99 -33.28
N ASP A 298 -16.35 -9.97 -33.83
CA ASP A 298 -15.02 -10.37 -33.43
C ASP A 298 -14.05 -9.21 -33.74
N LEU A 299 -13.22 -8.83 -32.76
CA LEU A 299 -12.30 -7.71 -32.84
C LEU A 299 -10.85 -8.19 -32.85
N SER A 300 -10.05 -7.55 -33.70
CA SER A 300 -8.59 -7.54 -33.64
C SER A 300 -8.16 -6.10 -33.88
N LEU A 301 -7.48 -5.54 -32.88
CA LEU A 301 -7.05 -4.16 -32.74
C LEU A 301 -5.74 -4.19 -31.94
N SER A 302 -4.81 -3.28 -32.22
CA SER A 302 -3.62 -3.08 -31.40
C SER A 302 -3.98 -2.43 -30.06
N ASN A 303 -3.05 -2.44 -29.10
CA ASN A 303 -3.06 -1.63 -27.89
C ASN A 303 -3.56 -0.19 -28.16
N GLY A 304 -4.49 0.30 -27.33
CA GLY A 304 -5.06 1.65 -27.48
C GLY A 304 -6.52 1.78 -27.02
N LYS A 305 -7.00 3.03 -27.01
CA LYS A 305 -8.39 3.40 -26.64
C LYS A 305 -9.17 3.80 -27.89
N TYR A 306 -10.22 3.06 -28.21
CA TYR A 306 -11.07 3.30 -29.39
C TYR A 306 -12.52 3.58 -28.99
N THR A 307 -13.27 4.23 -29.87
CA THR A 307 -14.74 4.30 -29.78
C THR A 307 -15.34 3.37 -30.83
N ILE A 308 -16.21 2.45 -30.41
CA ILE A 308 -17.12 1.74 -31.32
C ILE A 308 -18.48 2.43 -31.35
N THR A 309 -19.04 2.59 -32.54
CA THR A 309 -20.36 3.18 -32.76
C THR A 309 -21.30 2.12 -33.33
N THR A 310 -22.39 1.84 -32.62
CA THR A 310 -23.45 0.93 -33.03
C THR A 310 -24.64 1.70 -33.60
N GLN A 311 -25.11 1.33 -34.78
CA GLN A 311 -26.26 1.95 -35.45
C GLN A 311 -27.31 0.90 -35.82
N TYR A 312 -28.57 1.16 -35.46
CA TYR A 312 -29.71 0.31 -35.80
C TYR A 312 -31.00 1.14 -35.86
N SER A 313 -31.74 1.04 -36.98
CA SER A 313 -32.78 2.01 -37.33
C SER A 313 -32.21 3.44 -37.25
N ASP A 314 -32.94 4.43 -36.74
CA ASP A 314 -32.45 5.80 -36.52
C ASP A 314 -31.79 6.03 -35.14
N LEU A 315 -31.41 4.94 -34.45
CA LEU A 315 -30.65 4.98 -33.20
C LEU A 315 -29.16 4.82 -33.45
N THR A 316 -28.36 5.49 -32.62
CA THR A 316 -26.91 5.33 -32.54
C THR A 316 -26.49 5.32 -31.08
N VAL A 317 -25.60 4.38 -30.72
CA VAL A 317 -24.98 4.24 -29.40
C VAL A 317 -23.46 4.22 -29.60
N LYS A 318 -22.70 4.78 -28.65
CA LYS A 318 -21.23 4.74 -28.64
C LYS A 318 -20.76 4.02 -27.38
N ASN A 319 -19.72 3.21 -27.52
CA ASN A 319 -19.05 2.50 -26.43
C ASN A 319 -17.54 2.65 -26.56
N LYS A 320 -16.84 2.57 -25.42
CA LYS A 320 -15.38 2.51 -25.38
C LYS A 320 -14.91 1.07 -25.60
N ILE A 321 -13.86 0.93 -26.39
CA ILE A 321 -13.04 -0.27 -26.48
C ILE A 321 -11.66 0.09 -25.93
N THR A 322 -11.19 -0.60 -24.90
CA THR A 322 -9.81 -0.50 -24.43
C THR A 322 -9.09 -1.78 -24.81
N VAL A 323 -7.99 -1.65 -25.53
CA VAL A 323 -7.08 -2.75 -25.81
C VAL A 323 -5.82 -2.51 -24.98
N ASN A 324 -5.47 -3.45 -24.12
CA ASN A 324 -4.23 -3.41 -23.34
C ASN A 324 -3.08 -4.00 -24.16
N LYS A 325 -1.85 -3.56 -23.87
CA LYS A 325 -0.61 -4.08 -24.47
C LYS A 325 -0.44 -5.59 -24.21
N ALA A 326 0.24 -6.28 -25.12
CA ALA A 326 0.75 -7.61 -24.88
C ALA A 326 1.78 -7.57 -23.74
N ILE A 327 1.49 -8.33 -22.68
CA ILE A 327 2.44 -8.59 -21.58
C ILE A 327 3.48 -9.57 -22.11
N ASN A 328 4.76 -9.28 -21.90
CA ASN A 328 5.81 -10.31 -21.93
C ASN A 328 5.80 -10.97 -20.53
N PRO A 329 5.25 -12.19 -20.38
CA PRO A 329 5.04 -12.78 -19.06
C PRO A 329 6.38 -13.07 -18.39
N SER A 330 6.73 -12.29 -17.37
CA SER A 330 7.95 -12.52 -16.60
C SER A 330 7.72 -13.68 -15.64
N ARG A 331 8.56 -14.71 -15.73
CA ARG A 331 8.56 -15.82 -14.78
C ARG A 331 9.20 -15.35 -13.48
N TYR A 332 8.57 -15.62 -12.34
CA TYR A 332 9.16 -15.30 -11.04
C TYR A 332 9.18 -16.53 -10.13
N THR A 333 10.12 -16.53 -9.18
CA THR A 333 10.21 -17.55 -8.16
C THR A 333 10.61 -16.92 -6.83
N HIS A 334 9.78 -17.14 -5.81
CA HIS A 334 10.11 -16.92 -4.40
C HIS A 334 10.56 -18.25 -3.83
N THR A 335 11.63 -18.26 -3.04
CA THR A 335 12.20 -19.45 -2.44
C THR A 335 12.41 -19.24 -0.95
N ILE A 336 12.02 -20.22 -0.15
CA ILE A 336 12.34 -20.30 1.29
C ILE A 336 13.30 -21.47 1.50
N PHE A 337 14.38 -21.25 2.24
CA PHE A 337 15.23 -22.29 2.81
C PHE A 337 15.02 -22.34 4.32
N ILE A 338 14.50 -23.47 4.79
CA ILE A 338 14.27 -23.77 6.21
C ILE A 338 15.39 -24.72 6.64
N PRO A 339 16.19 -24.43 7.68
CA PRO A 339 17.16 -25.40 8.21
C PRO A 339 16.46 -26.72 8.52
N ASN A 340 16.95 -27.87 8.04
CA ASN A 340 16.38 -29.19 8.39
C ASN A 340 17.02 -29.80 9.65
N TYR A 341 17.55 -28.94 10.52
CA TYR A 341 18.24 -29.26 11.75
C TYR A 341 18.21 -28.05 12.69
N VAL A 342 18.42 -28.31 13.97
CA VAL A 342 18.71 -27.29 15.00
C VAL A 342 20.07 -27.59 15.63
N ASN A 343 20.70 -26.60 16.24
CA ASN A 343 21.99 -26.77 16.92
C ASN A 343 21.79 -26.83 18.44
N VAL A 344 22.35 -27.84 19.09
CA VAL A 344 22.28 -28.02 20.56
C VAL A 344 23.68 -27.90 21.15
N THR A 345 23.83 -27.04 22.16
CA THR A 345 25.03 -26.93 22.98
C THR A 345 24.96 -27.91 24.13
N LEU A 346 26.06 -28.62 24.40
CA LEU A 346 26.22 -29.59 25.48
C LEU A 346 27.45 -29.24 26.34
N THR A 347 27.45 -29.66 27.61
CA THR A 347 28.59 -29.49 28.54
C THR A 347 29.92 -29.87 27.92
N HIS A 348 29.97 -30.98 27.19
CA HIS A 348 31.12 -31.42 26.41
C HIS A 348 30.65 -32.17 25.15
N VAL A 349 31.35 -31.98 24.02
CA VAL A 349 31.16 -32.77 22.79
C VAL A 349 32.48 -33.38 22.37
N PHE A 350 32.46 -34.70 22.14
CA PHE A 350 33.64 -35.40 21.67
C PHE A 350 33.75 -35.31 20.15
N GLU A 351 34.96 -35.01 19.66
CA GLU A 351 35.32 -35.20 18.26
C GLU A 351 35.14 -36.67 17.83
N ASN A 352 34.95 -36.88 16.52
CA ASN A 352 34.51 -38.13 15.88
C ASN A 352 32.99 -38.44 15.95
N SER A 353 32.15 -37.51 15.46
CA SER A 353 30.79 -37.86 15.00
C SER A 353 30.34 -36.95 13.85
N ALA A 354 29.52 -37.49 12.93
CA ALA A 354 28.93 -36.75 11.79
C ALA A 354 27.95 -35.63 12.21
N TYR A 355 27.64 -35.54 13.51
CA TYR A 355 26.79 -34.54 14.13
C TYR A 355 27.59 -33.40 14.80
N THR A 356 28.92 -33.48 14.85
CA THR A 356 29.75 -32.49 15.55
C THR A 356 29.90 -31.22 14.72
N ILE A 357 29.49 -30.07 15.28
CA ILE A 357 29.83 -28.73 14.75
C ILE A 357 31.04 -28.15 15.51
N LYS A 358 31.07 -28.35 16.82
CA LYS A 358 32.15 -27.88 17.71
C LYS A 358 32.41 -28.92 18.80
N SER A 359 33.66 -29.33 18.95
CA SER A 359 34.13 -30.24 20.01
C SER A 359 34.49 -29.50 21.31
N GLY A 360 34.85 -30.25 22.35
CA GLY A 360 35.31 -29.73 23.63
C GLY A 360 34.19 -29.23 24.55
N LEU A 361 34.56 -28.40 25.53
CA LEU A 361 33.63 -27.79 26.48
C LEU A 361 32.72 -26.76 25.81
N ASN A 362 31.45 -26.74 26.20
CA ASN A 362 30.38 -25.99 25.51
C ASN A 362 30.41 -26.28 24.00
N GLY A 363 30.51 -27.56 23.65
CA GLY A 363 30.52 -28.07 22.28
C GLY A 363 29.13 -28.06 21.68
N ILE A 364 29.05 -28.13 20.34
CA ILE A 364 27.80 -27.96 19.59
C ILE A 364 27.56 -29.21 18.73
N ILE A 365 26.38 -29.80 18.90
CA ILE A 365 25.84 -30.89 18.09
C ILE A 365 24.79 -30.34 17.11
N LYS A 366 24.90 -30.75 15.85
CA LYS A 366 23.85 -30.66 14.84
C LYS A 366 22.80 -31.74 15.12
N MET A 367 21.56 -31.34 15.34
CA MET A 367 20.45 -32.23 15.63
C MET A 367 19.38 -32.11 14.52
N PRO A 368 19.33 -33.04 13.55
CA PRO A 368 18.35 -33.02 12.46
C PRO A 368 16.90 -32.97 12.97
N LYS A 369 16.04 -32.24 12.25
CA LYS A 369 14.59 -32.17 12.48
C LYS A 369 13.88 -33.23 11.64
N ASN A 370 12.92 -33.94 12.24
CA ASN A 370 12.02 -34.84 11.52
C ASN A 370 10.72 -34.05 11.24
N GLU A 371 10.52 -33.63 10.00
CA GLU A 371 9.53 -32.59 9.64
C GLU A 371 8.46 -33.10 8.67
N ILE A 372 7.22 -32.69 8.93
CA ILE A 372 6.07 -32.85 8.04
C ILE A 372 5.77 -31.50 7.37
N PHE A 373 5.45 -31.55 6.08
CA PHE A 373 5.06 -30.40 5.27
C PHE A 373 3.70 -30.67 4.63
N THR A 374 2.70 -29.85 4.96
CA THR A 374 1.37 -29.92 4.33
C THR A 374 1.22 -28.79 3.33
N VAL A 375 1.27 -29.12 2.03
CA VAL A 375 1.06 -28.17 0.94
C VAL A 375 -0.42 -28.15 0.57
N GLN A 376 -1.10 -27.02 0.75
CA GLN A 376 -2.49 -26.81 0.37
C GLN A 376 -2.59 -25.97 -0.91
N ILE A 377 -3.28 -26.47 -1.93
CA ILE A 377 -3.64 -25.76 -3.17
C ILE A 377 -5.17 -25.82 -3.33
N GLY A 378 -5.85 -24.70 -3.07
CA GLY A 378 -7.31 -24.67 -3.00
C GLY A 378 -7.85 -25.66 -1.96
N ASP A 379 -8.75 -26.54 -2.37
CA ASP A 379 -9.34 -27.58 -1.52
C ASP A 379 -8.46 -28.86 -1.41
N LYS A 380 -7.34 -28.94 -2.14
CA LYS A 380 -6.43 -30.11 -2.12
C LYS A 380 -5.29 -29.89 -1.14
N SER A 381 -4.99 -30.92 -0.35
CA SER A 381 -3.83 -30.95 0.55
C SER A 381 -2.92 -32.13 0.22
N TYR A 382 -1.61 -31.90 0.22
CA TYR A 382 -0.57 -32.86 -0.13
C TYR A 382 0.45 -32.94 1.01
N LEU A 383 0.66 -34.15 1.55
CA LEU A 383 1.50 -34.37 2.72
C LEU A 383 2.90 -34.89 2.31
N PHE A 384 3.94 -34.19 2.71
CA PHE A 384 5.34 -34.52 2.48
C PHE A 384 6.11 -34.64 3.79
N SER A 385 7.27 -35.31 3.76
CA SER A 385 8.15 -35.45 4.91
C SER A 385 9.63 -35.46 4.50
N ASN A 386 10.51 -34.94 5.37
CA ASN A 386 11.96 -34.88 5.12
C ASN A 386 12.72 -36.18 5.49
N ILE A 387 12.02 -37.10 6.17
CA ILE A 387 12.40 -38.44 6.63
C ILE A 387 11.13 -39.31 6.70
N ARG A 388 11.25 -40.65 6.72
CA ARG A 388 10.10 -41.53 6.99
C ARG A 388 9.70 -41.41 8.48
N ILE A 389 8.42 -41.21 8.75
CA ILE A 389 7.87 -41.08 10.11
C ILE A 389 6.82 -42.18 10.29
N ASP A 390 6.94 -42.96 11.37
CA ASP A 390 6.06 -44.10 11.62
C ASP A 390 4.63 -43.64 11.93
N GLY A 391 3.64 -44.39 11.42
CA GLY A 391 2.23 -44.02 11.46
C GLY A 391 1.79 -42.92 10.47
N VAL A 392 2.72 -42.22 9.80
CA VAL A 392 2.40 -41.05 8.95
C VAL A 392 2.57 -41.37 7.45
N THR A 393 1.45 -41.62 6.77
CA THR A 393 1.41 -41.78 5.30
C THR A 393 1.70 -40.45 4.60
N SER A 394 2.94 -40.25 4.16
CA SER A 394 3.44 -39.01 3.55
C SER A 394 4.40 -39.29 2.38
N THR A 395 4.55 -38.33 1.48
CA THR A 395 5.52 -38.40 0.37
C THR A 395 6.91 -38.00 0.87
N LEU A 396 7.83 -38.95 0.94
CA LEU A 396 9.22 -38.68 1.31
C LEU A 396 9.92 -37.84 0.22
N ILE A 397 10.39 -36.65 0.59
CA ILE A 397 11.09 -35.71 -0.31
C ILE A 397 12.41 -36.35 -0.82
N GLY A 398 13.16 -36.98 0.09
CA GLY A 398 14.37 -37.74 -0.24
C GLY A 398 15.40 -36.93 -1.04
N TYR A 399 15.74 -37.43 -2.23
CA TYR A 399 16.67 -36.83 -3.20
C TYR A 399 15.94 -36.23 -4.42
N LYS A 400 14.62 -36.05 -4.34
CA LYS A 400 13.79 -35.58 -5.46
C LYS A 400 13.26 -34.18 -5.21
N TYR A 401 12.89 -33.54 -6.31
CA TYR A 401 12.08 -32.34 -6.35
C TYR A 401 10.64 -32.74 -6.66
N HIS A 402 9.67 -32.17 -5.95
CA HIS A 402 8.24 -32.45 -6.15
C HIS A 402 7.50 -31.16 -6.48
N LEU A 403 6.96 -31.04 -7.70
CA LEU A 403 6.11 -29.94 -8.15
C LEU A 403 4.64 -30.25 -7.86
N ILE A 404 4.03 -29.45 -7.00
CA ILE A 404 2.58 -29.39 -6.74
C ILE A 404 2.00 -28.23 -7.57
N PRO A 405 1.26 -28.50 -8.66
CA PRO A 405 0.76 -27.46 -9.57
C PRO A 405 -0.33 -26.56 -8.96
N LEU A 406 -0.31 -25.25 -9.26
CA LEU A 406 -1.34 -24.31 -8.78
C LEU A 406 -2.74 -24.54 -9.38
N ASP A 407 -2.83 -25.26 -10.51
CA ASP A 407 -4.10 -25.66 -11.12
C ASP A 407 -4.71 -26.92 -10.49
N GLY A 408 -4.04 -27.50 -9.50
CA GLY A 408 -4.48 -28.73 -8.81
C GLY A 408 -4.35 -29.99 -9.68
N SER A 409 -3.58 -29.97 -10.77
CA SER A 409 -3.18 -31.18 -11.50
C SER A 409 -2.22 -32.07 -10.69
N GLU A 410 -1.81 -33.21 -11.25
CA GLU A 410 -1.03 -34.22 -10.52
C GLU A 410 0.39 -33.76 -10.16
N VAL A 411 0.88 -34.23 -9.01
CA VAL A 411 2.22 -33.91 -8.49
C VAL A 411 3.29 -34.55 -9.37
N LYS A 412 4.21 -33.74 -9.89
CA LYS A 412 5.30 -34.19 -10.78
C LYS A 412 6.60 -34.28 -9.97
N SER A 413 7.29 -35.41 -10.06
CA SER A 413 8.48 -35.69 -9.24
C SER A 413 9.67 -36.06 -10.11
N ASP A 414 10.80 -35.39 -9.94
CA ASP A 414 12.02 -35.57 -10.76
C ASP A 414 13.27 -35.44 -9.89
N THR A 415 14.41 -36.01 -10.32
CA THR A 415 15.73 -35.79 -9.69
C THR A 415 16.40 -34.51 -10.18
N ASN A 416 15.96 -33.96 -11.31
CA ASN A 416 16.48 -32.71 -11.88
C ASN A 416 15.44 -31.59 -11.84
N ARG A 417 15.74 -30.54 -11.06
CA ARG A 417 14.94 -29.31 -10.91
C ARG A 417 14.57 -28.62 -12.24
N SER A 418 15.35 -28.77 -13.31
CA SER A 418 15.08 -28.14 -14.62
C SER A 418 13.89 -28.74 -15.36
N ASN A 419 13.50 -29.97 -15.03
CA ASN A 419 12.43 -30.69 -15.71
C ASN A 419 11.04 -30.27 -15.21
N LEU A 420 10.96 -29.77 -13.97
CA LEU A 420 9.72 -29.37 -13.30
C LEU A 420 9.24 -27.98 -13.74
N LYS A 421 8.86 -27.88 -15.02
CA LYS A 421 8.32 -26.69 -15.66
C LYS A 421 6.80 -26.61 -15.45
N GLY A 422 6.32 -25.45 -15.00
CA GLY A 422 4.92 -25.17 -14.68
C GLY A 422 4.80 -24.02 -13.69
N ASN A 423 3.60 -23.81 -13.15
CA ASN A 423 3.36 -22.92 -12.01
C ASN A 423 2.92 -23.77 -10.82
N GLY A 424 3.51 -23.57 -9.65
CA GLY A 424 3.32 -24.45 -8.50
C GLY A 424 4.30 -24.21 -7.37
N ILE A 425 4.09 -24.94 -6.26
CA ILE A 425 5.09 -25.14 -5.22
C ILE A 425 6.05 -26.24 -5.68
N ILE A 426 7.36 -26.07 -5.55
CA ILE A 426 8.33 -27.18 -5.58
C ILE A 426 8.96 -27.33 -4.20
N ILE A 427 8.84 -28.53 -3.62
CA ILE A 427 9.52 -28.90 -2.37
C ILE A 427 10.69 -29.86 -2.65
N SER A 428 11.81 -29.65 -1.95
CA SER A 428 13.06 -30.42 -2.11
C SER A 428 13.98 -30.28 -0.89
N LYS A 429 15.06 -31.07 -0.82
CA LYS A 429 16.05 -31.06 0.27
C LYS A 429 17.44 -30.76 -0.29
N ILE A 430 18.08 -29.66 0.13
CA ILE A 430 19.39 -29.22 -0.37
C ILE A 430 20.28 -28.75 0.79
N ASN A 431 21.52 -29.25 0.86
CA ASN A 431 22.62 -28.75 1.71
C ASN A 431 22.28 -28.45 3.19
N GLY A 432 21.44 -29.26 3.82
CA GLY A 432 21.01 -29.04 5.22
C GLY A 432 19.77 -28.15 5.39
N PHE A 433 19.09 -27.82 4.30
CA PHE A 433 17.81 -27.12 4.29
C PHE A 433 16.73 -27.95 3.62
N THR A 434 15.47 -27.70 3.98
CA THR A 434 14.32 -27.97 3.12
C THR A 434 14.04 -26.71 2.31
N GLN A 435 14.02 -26.84 0.99
CA GLN A 435 13.76 -25.72 0.06
C GLN A 435 12.34 -25.81 -0.48
N ILE A 436 11.63 -24.68 -0.43
CA ILE A 436 10.29 -24.48 -0.98
C ILE A 436 10.35 -23.35 -2.01
N ASP A 437 10.17 -23.67 -3.29
CA ASP A 437 10.01 -22.67 -4.37
C ASP A 437 8.51 -22.44 -4.65
N TYR A 438 8.02 -21.22 -4.56
CA TYR A 438 6.80 -20.79 -5.25
C TYR A 438 7.19 -20.25 -6.62
N GLN A 439 6.81 -20.93 -7.72
CA GLN A 439 7.09 -20.48 -9.09
C GLN A 439 5.81 -20.16 -9.87
N SER A 440 5.74 -18.98 -10.49
CA SER A 440 4.63 -18.53 -11.35
C SER A 440 5.11 -17.56 -12.45
N ASN A 441 4.20 -16.96 -13.21
CA ASN A 441 4.53 -15.93 -14.22
C ASN A 441 3.48 -14.82 -14.22
N THR A 442 3.88 -13.58 -14.51
CA THR A 442 2.99 -12.40 -14.50
C THR A 442 1.86 -12.51 -15.53
N LYS A 443 0.65 -12.13 -15.11
CA LYS A 443 -0.62 -12.24 -15.86
C LYS A 443 -1.10 -10.90 -16.42
N ASP A 444 -0.67 -9.81 -15.80
CA ASP A 444 -0.88 -8.41 -16.23
C ASP A 444 0.45 -7.63 -16.17
N ASN A 445 0.46 -6.39 -16.66
CA ASN A 445 1.68 -5.56 -16.69
C ASN A 445 2.15 -5.13 -15.29
N VAL A 446 1.24 -5.09 -14.32
CA VAL A 446 1.51 -4.91 -12.89
C VAL A 446 0.99 -6.16 -12.18
N GLU A 447 1.90 -6.93 -11.59
CA GLU A 447 1.60 -8.14 -10.83
C GLU A 447 1.94 -7.92 -9.36
N LEU A 448 1.07 -8.41 -8.47
CA LEU A 448 1.31 -8.47 -7.03
C LEU A 448 1.50 -9.93 -6.63
N PHE A 449 2.73 -10.31 -6.29
CA PHE A 449 3.01 -11.54 -5.55
C PHE A 449 3.24 -11.20 -4.07
N GLY A 450 2.68 -11.98 -3.15
CA GLY A 450 2.91 -11.80 -1.73
C GLY A 450 3.18 -13.10 -1.00
N PHE A 451 4.05 -13.03 -0.01
CA PHE A 451 4.39 -14.09 0.92
C PHE A 451 4.20 -13.57 2.36
N TYR A 452 3.68 -14.40 3.25
CA TYR A 452 3.79 -14.15 4.69
C TYR A 452 3.85 -15.45 5.52
N ALA A 453 4.48 -15.38 6.69
CA ALA A 453 4.57 -16.46 7.68
C ALA A 453 3.58 -16.20 8.84
N ASP A 454 2.58 -17.08 9.00
CA ASP A 454 1.54 -17.05 10.04
C ASP A 454 1.49 -18.35 10.87
N LYS A 455 1.08 -18.26 12.15
CA LYS A 455 1.04 -19.44 13.04
C LYS A 455 0.00 -20.47 12.60
N GLY A 456 0.44 -21.72 12.49
CA GLY A 456 -0.41 -22.86 12.17
C GLY A 456 -1.06 -23.50 13.39
N LEU A 457 -1.70 -24.65 13.17
CA LEU A 457 -2.26 -25.47 14.24
C LEU A 457 -1.14 -26.24 14.96
N GLN A 458 -1.26 -26.46 16.27
CA GLN A 458 -0.39 -27.38 17.04
C GLN A 458 1.12 -27.13 16.83
N ASN A 459 1.59 -25.93 17.19
CA ASN A 459 3.01 -25.53 17.16
C ASN A 459 3.71 -25.51 15.78
N SER A 460 2.96 -25.60 14.69
CA SER A 460 3.47 -25.47 13.32
C SER A 460 3.56 -24.02 12.83
N GLU A 461 4.40 -23.78 11.83
CA GLU A 461 4.45 -22.53 11.07
C GLU A 461 3.72 -22.67 9.74
N THR A 462 3.10 -21.61 9.22
CA THR A 462 2.38 -21.62 7.93
C THR A 462 2.91 -20.53 7.01
N PHE A 463 3.37 -20.94 5.83
CA PHE A 463 3.79 -20.03 4.77
C PHE A 463 2.63 -19.84 3.79
N THR A 464 2.04 -18.65 3.78
CA THR A 464 0.90 -18.30 2.94
C THR A 464 1.37 -17.51 1.71
N TYR A 465 0.97 -17.96 0.52
CA TYR A 465 1.36 -17.38 -0.77
C TYR A 465 0.15 -16.77 -1.49
N THR A 466 0.32 -15.58 -2.04
CA THR A 466 -0.74 -14.79 -2.68
C THR A 466 -0.36 -14.30 -4.08
N GLU A 467 -1.34 -14.28 -4.98
CA GLU A 467 -1.29 -13.54 -6.24
C GLU A 467 -2.49 -12.59 -6.25
N ASN A 468 -2.24 -11.27 -6.27
CA ASN A 468 -3.24 -10.21 -6.13
C ASN A 468 -4.13 -10.39 -4.89
N ASP A 469 -5.43 -10.64 -5.09
CA ASP A 469 -6.46 -10.79 -4.06
C ASP A 469 -6.56 -12.22 -3.48
N LYS A 470 -5.82 -13.17 -4.05
CA LYS A 470 -6.04 -14.61 -3.83
C LYS A 470 -4.87 -15.26 -3.11
N ILE A 471 -5.19 -15.99 -2.05
CA ILE A 471 -4.30 -17.03 -1.53
C ILE A 471 -4.31 -18.15 -2.57
N THR A 472 -3.12 -18.59 -2.98
CA THR A 472 -2.92 -19.56 -4.07
C THR A 472 -2.31 -20.86 -3.56
N ALA A 473 -1.47 -20.76 -2.53
CA ALA A 473 -0.92 -21.88 -1.79
C ALA A 473 -0.79 -21.54 -0.31
N LYS A 474 -0.84 -22.56 0.55
CA LYS A 474 -0.27 -22.54 1.90
C LYS A 474 0.71 -23.72 2.03
N VAL A 475 1.80 -23.55 2.77
CA VAL A 475 2.66 -24.66 3.19
C VAL A 475 2.82 -24.60 4.70
N ASN A 476 2.20 -25.54 5.40
CA ASN A 476 2.33 -25.69 6.84
C ASN A 476 3.51 -26.63 7.16
N VAL A 477 4.33 -26.28 8.16
CA VAL A 477 5.56 -26.98 8.52
C VAL A 477 5.56 -27.31 10.01
N MET A 478 5.69 -28.59 10.34
CA MET A 478 5.61 -29.11 11.71
C MET A 478 6.75 -30.11 11.98
N THR A 479 7.66 -29.77 12.89
CA THR A 479 8.62 -30.73 13.45
C THR A 479 7.89 -31.73 14.34
N GLN A 480 8.07 -33.02 14.11
CA GLN A 480 7.48 -34.09 14.91
C GLN A 480 8.42 -34.58 16.01
N SER A 481 9.72 -34.64 15.70
CA SER A 481 10.78 -35.13 16.58
C SER A 481 12.14 -34.75 16.00
N TYR A 482 13.22 -35.25 16.61
CA TYR A 482 14.60 -34.97 16.20
C TYR A 482 15.39 -36.27 16.01
N ASP A 483 16.46 -36.24 15.21
CA ASP A 483 17.51 -37.26 15.26
C ASP A 483 18.46 -36.93 16.42
N GLU A 484 18.18 -37.57 17.55
CA GLU A 484 18.89 -37.38 18.81
C GLU A 484 20.24 -38.11 18.88
N MET A 485 20.65 -38.88 17.85
CA MET A 485 21.78 -39.82 17.93
C MET A 485 23.10 -39.15 18.34
N GLY A 486 23.41 -37.97 17.78
CA GLY A 486 24.61 -37.21 18.13
C GLY A 486 24.61 -36.65 19.56
N VAL A 487 23.43 -36.32 20.10
CA VAL A 487 23.25 -35.87 21.49
C VAL A 487 23.41 -37.07 22.43
N LYS A 488 22.70 -38.17 22.15
CA LYS A 488 22.73 -39.41 22.94
C LYS A 488 24.15 -39.98 23.04
N TYR A 489 24.88 -40.10 21.92
CA TYR A 489 26.28 -40.52 21.93
C TYR A 489 27.17 -39.63 22.82
N SER A 490 27.06 -38.31 22.69
CA SER A 490 27.91 -37.36 23.42
C SER A 490 27.65 -37.40 24.92
N LEU A 491 26.38 -37.48 25.33
CA LEU A 491 25.97 -37.57 26.74
C LEU A 491 26.38 -38.91 27.35
N SER A 492 26.14 -40.04 26.68
CA SER A 492 26.58 -41.37 27.15
C SER A 492 28.09 -41.40 27.41
N LYS A 493 28.89 -40.86 26.48
CA LYS A 493 30.35 -40.83 26.61
C LYS A 493 30.85 -39.88 27.71
N PHE A 494 30.14 -38.78 27.98
CA PHE A 494 30.48 -37.84 29.06
C PHE A 494 30.10 -38.38 30.45
N TYR A 495 28.88 -38.91 30.60
CA TYR A 495 28.34 -39.43 31.86
C TYR A 495 28.66 -40.91 32.12
N GLN A 496 29.54 -41.52 31.33
CA GLN A 496 29.99 -42.92 31.44
C GLN A 496 28.82 -43.94 31.43
N LYS A 497 27.81 -43.69 30.58
CA LYS A 497 26.68 -44.59 30.32
C LYS A 497 26.85 -45.29 28.96
N THR A 498 26.07 -46.32 28.68
CA THR A 498 25.95 -46.87 27.32
C THR A 498 25.00 -46.02 26.47
N ILE A 499 24.94 -46.24 25.16
CA ILE A 499 23.90 -45.63 24.32
C ILE A 499 22.54 -46.36 24.44
N TYR A 500 22.55 -47.62 24.85
CA TYR A 500 21.34 -48.43 25.08
C TYR A 500 20.53 -47.99 26.31
N ASP A 501 21.16 -47.30 27.27
CA ASP A 501 20.48 -46.73 28.43
C ASP A 501 19.27 -45.86 28.03
N PHE A 502 19.36 -45.11 26.93
CA PHE A 502 18.29 -44.26 26.41
C PHE A 502 17.02 -45.00 25.94
N ASN A 503 17.04 -46.32 25.82
CA ASN A 503 15.83 -47.11 25.53
C ASN A 503 14.91 -47.25 26.76
N TYR A 504 15.47 -47.10 27.97
CA TYR A 504 14.80 -47.44 29.23
C TYR A 504 14.89 -46.33 30.29
N LYS A 505 15.95 -45.52 30.27
CA LYS A 505 16.18 -44.38 31.17
C LYS A 505 15.89 -43.05 30.48
N SER A 506 15.49 -42.07 31.27
CA SER A 506 15.34 -40.69 30.87
C SER A 506 16.69 -39.98 30.68
N TYR A 507 16.67 -38.85 29.99
CA TYR A 507 17.78 -37.89 29.94
C TYR A 507 18.18 -37.40 31.34
N ASP A 508 17.26 -37.37 32.30
CA ASP A 508 17.51 -36.90 33.67
C ASP A 508 18.35 -37.91 34.46
N GLU A 509 17.98 -39.19 34.42
CA GLU A 509 18.77 -40.31 34.98
C GLU A 509 20.15 -40.46 34.32
N ILE A 510 20.26 -40.13 33.02
CA ILE A 510 21.51 -40.24 32.26
C ILE A 510 22.45 -39.06 32.54
N THR A 511 21.93 -37.84 32.71
CA THR A 511 22.70 -36.64 33.00
C THR A 511 22.93 -36.39 34.49
N ASN A 512 22.50 -37.30 35.37
CA ASN A 512 22.51 -37.14 36.83
C ASN A 512 21.80 -35.83 37.26
N HIS A 513 20.57 -35.61 36.77
CA HIS A 513 19.73 -34.42 37.01
C HIS A 513 20.26 -33.09 36.44
N ASN A 514 21.10 -33.14 35.39
CA ASN A 514 21.68 -31.95 34.73
C ASN A 514 21.13 -31.75 33.31
N THR A 515 19.83 -31.98 33.11
CA THR A 515 19.12 -31.79 31.83
C THR A 515 19.20 -30.35 31.32
N ASN A 516 19.21 -29.36 32.22
CA ASN A 516 19.38 -27.93 31.90
C ASN A 516 20.70 -27.58 31.19
N SER A 517 21.70 -28.48 31.18
CA SER A 517 22.93 -28.30 30.40
C SER A 517 22.76 -28.52 28.89
N ILE A 518 21.63 -29.07 28.47
CA ILE A 518 21.28 -29.35 27.06
C ILE A 518 20.45 -28.17 26.54
N ARG A 519 21.04 -27.29 25.73
CA ARG A 519 20.44 -26.00 25.35
C ARG A 519 20.44 -25.77 23.85
N PHE A 520 19.37 -25.19 23.29
CA PHE A 520 19.36 -24.74 21.91
C PHE A 520 20.37 -23.59 21.72
N THR A 521 21.22 -23.69 20.70
CA THR A 521 22.41 -22.83 20.54
C THR A 521 22.06 -21.41 20.05
N ASN A 522 20.95 -21.24 19.32
CA ASN A 522 20.46 -19.93 18.85
C ASN A 522 19.95 -19.09 20.03
N THR A 523 19.03 -19.67 20.81
CA THR A 523 18.24 -18.99 21.84
C THR A 523 18.86 -19.09 23.24
N ASN A 524 19.85 -19.98 23.43
CA ASN A 524 20.38 -20.40 24.71
C ASN A 524 19.30 -20.92 25.70
N THR A 525 18.14 -21.35 25.22
CA THR A 525 17.08 -21.94 26.07
C THR A 525 17.34 -23.44 26.27
N PRO A 526 17.07 -24.01 27.46
CA PRO A 526 17.06 -25.47 27.64
C PRO A 526 16.13 -26.16 26.63
N VAL A 527 16.48 -27.38 26.23
CA VAL A 527 15.57 -28.22 25.44
C VAL A 527 14.50 -28.84 26.36
N THR A 528 13.30 -29.04 25.83
CA THR A 528 12.20 -29.74 26.52
C THR A 528 12.23 -31.24 26.23
N PHE A 529 11.64 -32.04 27.12
CA PHE A 529 11.61 -33.50 27.02
C PHE A 529 10.19 -34.01 27.22
N THR A 530 9.88 -35.17 26.62
CA THR A 530 8.58 -35.84 26.79
C THR A 530 8.23 -36.08 28.27
N TYR A 531 6.96 -36.32 28.57
CA TYR A 531 6.48 -36.61 29.94
C TYR A 531 7.28 -37.71 30.69
N PHE A 532 7.86 -38.68 29.97
CA PHE A 532 8.71 -39.74 30.53
C PHE A 532 10.22 -39.46 30.41
N GLY A 533 10.62 -38.30 29.92
CA GLY A 533 12.00 -37.83 29.82
C GLY A 533 12.90 -38.59 28.85
N ARG A 534 12.38 -39.47 27.97
CA ARG A 534 13.20 -40.38 27.12
C ARG A 534 13.55 -39.84 25.72
N SER A 535 12.86 -38.78 25.30
CA SER A 535 13.04 -38.11 24.01
C SER A 535 12.93 -36.60 24.19
N ILE A 536 13.59 -35.84 23.32
CA ILE A 536 13.47 -34.38 23.23
C ILE A 536 12.15 -34.06 22.52
N GLU A 537 11.36 -33.16 23.09
CA GLU A 537 10.13 -32.64 22.48
C GLU A 537 10.15 -31.11 22.44
N GLY A 538 9.17 -30.51 21.76
CA GLY A 538 9.10 -29.06 21.59
C GLY A 538 9.99 -28.54 20.46
N TYR A 539 10.16 -27.22 20.43
CA TYR A 539 10.63 -26.47 19.26
C TYR A 539 11.62 -25.38 19.68
N VAL A 540 12.46 -24.94 18.74
CA VAL A 540 13.22 -23.69 18.93
C VAL A 540 12.26 -22.50 18.97
N SER A 541 12.38 -21.65 20.00
CA SER A 541 11.57 -20.43 20.13
C SER A 541 11.97 -19.33 19.14
N LYS A 542 13.07 -19.52 18.40
CA LYS A 542 13.52 -18.73 17.26
C LYS A 542 14.21 -19.64 16.24
N GLU A 543 13.82 -19.54 14.97
CA GLU A 543 14.57 -20.11 13.84
C GLU A 543 14.82 -19.03 12.79
N ASP A 544 16.03 -19.02 12.23
CA ASP A 544 16.42 -18.08 11.19
C ASP A 544 16.35 -18.78 9.82
N ILE A 545 15.46 -18.28 8.96
CA ILE A 545 15.22 -18.79 7.61
C ILE A 545 15.81 -17.85 6.57
N LEU A 546 16.02 -18.37 5.36
CA LEU A 546 16.49 -17.57 4.22
C LEU A 546 15.37 -17.47 3.17
N THR A 547 14.98 -16.24 2.84
CA THR A 547 14.08 -15.94 1.74
C THR A 547 14.85 -15.44 0.53
N LYS A 548 14.34 -15.70 -0.68
CA LYS A 548 14.99 -15.34 -1.94
C LYS A 548 13.95 -15.06 -3.01
N PHE A 549 14.20 -14.06 -3.85
CA PHE A 549 13.32 -13.72 -4.97
C PHE A 549 14.10 -13.58 -6.28
N SER A 550 13.48 -14.04 -7.37
CA SER A 550 14.07 -14.03 -8.71
C SER A 550 13.00 -13.77 -9.78
N VAL A 551 13.41 -13.08 -10.84
CA VAL A 551 12.57 -12.79 -12.02
C VAL A 551 13.37 -13.10 -13.28
N ASN A 552 12.76 -13.85 -14.20
CA ASN A 552 13.35 -14.39 -15.43
C ASN A 552 14.68 -15.13 -15.20
N GLY A 553 14.84 -15.77 -14.03
CA GLY A 553 16.05 -16.48 -13.63
C GLY A 553 17.18 -15.58 -13.10
N LYS A 554 17.06 -14.24 -13.16
CA LYS A 554 17.95 -13.35 -12.41
C LYS A 554 17.44 -13.24 -10.96
N GLU A 555 18.34 -13.45 -10.03
CA GLU A 555 18.15 -13.12 -8.62
C GLU A 555 17.95 -11.61 -8.43
N LYS A 556 17.02 -11.24 -7.55
CA LYS A 556 16.68 -9.85 -7.18
C LYS A 556 16.94 -9.58 -5.70
N LEU A 557 16.82 -10.59 -4.85
CA LEU A 557 17.05 -10.53 -3.41
C LEU A 557 17.38 -11.90 -2.84
N GLU A 558 18.29 -11.95 -1.86
CA GLU A 558 18.45 -13.03 -0.87
C GLU A 558 18.51 -12.35 0.50
N LYS A 559 17.59 -12.68 1.42
CA LYS A 559 17.39 -11.99 2.71
C LYS A 559 17.08 -12.98 3.83
N GLY A 560 17.84 -12.88 4.92
CA GLY A 560 17.53 -13.55 6.18
C GLY A 560 16.28 -12.95 6.84
N GLU A 561 15.46 -13.82 7.44
CA GLU A 561 14.28 -13.45 8.22
C GLU A 561 14.20 -14.37 9.45
N THR A 562 13.68 -13.86 10.56
CA THR A 562 13.43 -14.66 11.77
C THR A 562 11.97 -15.09 11.83
N ILE A 563 11.75 -16.36 12.18
CA ILE A 563 10.45 -16.91 12.61
C ILE A 563 10.57 -17.54 14.00
N SER A 564 9.43 -17.85 14.61
CA SER A 564 9.32 -18.68 15.81
C SER A 564 8.40 -19.88 15.57
N TYR A 565 8.41 -20.87 16.47
CA TYR A 565 7.46 -21.99 16.43
C TYR A 565 6.50 -21.94 17.64
N GLY A 566 5.21 -22.20 17.40
CA GLY A 566 4.17 -22.16 18.43
C GLY A 566 3.90 -20.76 18.98
N LEU A 567 3.67 -20.67 20.29
CA LEU A 567 3.29 -19.43 20.99
C LEU A 567 4.49 -18.75 21.68
N ALA A 568 5.64 -18.68 21.01
CA ALA A 568 6.83 -18.02 21.53
C ALA A 568 6.60 -16.52 21.77
N ASP A 569 7.29 -15.95 22.77
CA ASP A 569 7.08 -14.57 23.25
C ASP A 569 7.31 -13.49 22.18
N LYS A 570 8.09 -13.80 21.13
CA LYS A 570 8.33 -12.90 19.99
C LYS A 570 7.20 -12.86 18.97
N TYR A 571 6.23 -13.79 18.99
CA TYR A 571 5.10 -13.73 18.07
C TYR A 571 4.14 -12.61 18.47
N ARG A 572 4.24 -11.46 17.80
CA ARG A 572 3.28 -10.34 17.91
C ARG A 572 1.92 -10.79 17.34
N LYS A 573 1.10 -11.47 18.17
CA LYS A 573 -0.22 -12.06 17.83
C LYS A 573 -1.18 -11.11 17.10
N THR A 574 -0.98 -9.82 17.33
CA THR A 574 -1.72 -8.66 16.81
C THR A 574 -1.32 -8.26 15.39
N LEU A 575 -0.12 -8.63 14.93
CA LEU A 575 0.26 -8.57 13.51
C LEU A 575 -0.36 -9.73 12.71
N GLY A 576 -0.59 -10.88 13.35
CA GLY A 576 -1.09 -12.08 12.68
C GLY A 576 -0.08 -12.75 11.72
N PHE A 577 1.16 -12.24 11.65
CA PHE A 577 2.29 -12.78 10.91
C PHE A 577 3.61 -12.32 11.56
N GLU A 578 4.72 -12.99 11.27
CA GLU A 578 6.07 -12.58 11.72
C GLU A 578 6.93 -11.98 10.61
N VAL A 579 6.65 -12.39 9.37
CA VAL A 579 7.34 -11.96 8.16
C VAL A 579 6.29 -11.77 7.08
N LEU A 580 6.33 -10.64 6.38
CA LEU A 580 5.48 -10.33 5.24
C LEU A 580 6.33 -9.66 4.16
N GLN A 581 6.20 -10.13 2.93
CA GLN A 581 6.92 -9.64 1.76
C GLN A 581 5.95 -9.49 0.57
N ALA A 582 5.75 -8.27 0.10
CA ALA A 582 4.96 -7.94 -1.08
C ALA A 582 5.88 -7.54 -2.24
N TYR A 583 5.97 -8.39 -3.26
CA TYR A 583 6.75 -8.15 -4.46
C TYR A 583 5.87 -7.62 -5.58
N SER A 584 6.15 -6.39 -5.98
CA SER A 584 5.50 -5.70 -7.09
C SER A 584 6.36 -5.89 -8.35
N ILE A 585 5.82 -6.54 -9.38
CA ILE A 585 6.50 -6.77 -10.66
C ILE A 585 5.84 -5.89 -11.73
N ILE A 586 6.60 -4.95 -12.28
CA ILE A 586 6.07 -3.83 -13.07
C ILE A 586 6.76 -3.79 -14.44
N ASN A 587 5.96 -3.89 -15.51
CA ASN A 587 6.42 -3.99 -16.91
C ASN A 587 6.12 -2.74 -17.75
N GLU A 588 5.46 -1.72 -17.18
CA GLU A 588 5.18 -0.43 -17.84
C GLU A 588 5.27 0.75 -16.87
N LYS A 589 5.07 1.99 -17.36
CA LYS A 589 5.04 3.19 -16.50
C LYS A 589 3.72 3.25 -15.71
N ILE A 590 3.77 3.63 -14.44
CA ILE A 590 2.55 3.80 -13.63
C ILE A 590 1.91 5.14 -13.95
N THR A 591 0.65 5.14 -14.41
CA THR A 591 -0.11 6.39 -14.65
C THR A 591 -0.96 6.75 -13.43
N PRO A 592 -1.34 8.03 -13.25
CA PRO A 592 -2.28 8.44 -12.20
C PRO A 592 -3.61 7.67 -12.24
N GLU A 593 -4.11 7.28 -13.42
CA GLU A 593 -5.32 6.47 -13.55
C GLU A 593 -5.10 5.02 -13.11
N LEU A 594 -3.92 4.45 -13.40
CA LEU A 594 -3.57 3.10 -12.95
C LEU A 594 -3.46 3.07 -11.42
N LEU A 595 -2.72 4.00 -10.83
CA LEU A 595 -2.59 4.14 -9.37
C LEU A 595 -3.96 4.37 -8.71
N LYS A 596 -4.77 5.29 -9.25
CA LYS A 596 -6.18 5.48 -8.82
C LYS A 596 -7.02 4.21 -8.98
N SER A 597 -6.78 3.37 -9.99
CA SER A 597 -7.54 2.11 -10.15
C SER A 597 -7.21 1.07 -9.09
N TRP A 598 -5.97 1.01 -8.60
CA TRP A 598 -5.57 0.17 -7.47
C TRP A 598 -6.10 0.73 -6.14
N VAL A 599 -5.96 2.03 -5.88
CA VAL A 599 -6.53 2.68 -4.67
C VAL A 599 -8.06 2.51 -4.56
N ASN A 600 -8.77 2.48 -5.68
CA ASN A 600 -10.22 2.27 -5.73
C ASN A 600 -10.65 0.80 -5.89
N LYS A 601 -9.74 -0.17 -5.78
CA LYS A 601 -9.99 -1.62 -5.97
C LYS A 601 -10.69 -2.25 -4.74
N ASN A 602 -11.84 -1.70 -4.34
CA ASN A 602 -12.88 -2.17 -3.39
C ASN A 602 -12.46 -2.99 -2.14
N ASN A 603 -12.90 -2.53 -0.97
CA ASN A 603 -12.59 -2.92 0.43
C ASN A 603 -12.56 -4.42 0.84
N LEU A 604 -12.81 -5.39 -0.04
CA LEU A 604 -12.87 -6.83 0.31
C LEU A 604 -11.53 -7.43 0.79
N TYR A 605 -10.41 -6.75 0.55
CA TYR A 605 -9.08 -7.13 1.04
C TYR A 605 -9.00 -7.07 2.58
N LEU A 606 -9.76 -6.15 3.21
CA LEU A 606 -9.68 -5.86 4.65
C LEU A 606 -10.05 -7.04 5.57
N ASN A 607 -10.69 -8.08 5.02
CA ASN A 607 -11.16 -9.24 5.79
C ASN A 607 -10.07 -10.30 6.06
N ARG A 608 -8.84 -10.13 5.58
CA ARG A 608 -7.71 -11.06 5.79
C ARG A 608 -6.42 -10.29 6.05
N PHE A 609 -5.95 -10.28 7.29
CA PHE A 609 -4.95 -9.32 7.79
C PHE A 609 -3.60 -9.35 7.04
N GLY A 610 -3.05 -10.52 6.73
CA GLY A 610 -1.84 -10.65 5.92
C GLY A 610 -2.03 -10.21 4.46
N VAL A 611 -3.11 -10.65 3.81
CA VAL A 611 -3.45 -10.25 2.42
C VAL A 611 -3.68 -8.73 2.32
N MET A 612 -4.29 -8.13 3.34
CA MET A 612 -4.52 -6.70 3.47
C MET A 612 -3.18 -5.92 3.56
N ASN A 613 -2.21 -6.40 4.32
CA ASN A 613 -0.90 -5.74 4.45
C ASN A 613 0.00 -5.97 3.23
N VAL A 614 -0.04 -7.15 2.60
CA VAL A 614 0.56 -7.39 1.27
C VAL A 614 0.02 -6.36 0.26
N TYR A 615 -1.28 -6.06 0.31
CA TYR A 615 -1.90 -5.06 -0.54
C TYR A 615 -1.48 -3.61 -0.20
N GLY A 616 -1.30 -3.27 1.08
CA GLY A 616 -0.77 -1.97 1.50
C GLY A 616 0.65 -1.72 0.96
N MET A 617 1.56 -2.65 1.21
CA MET A 617 2.95 -2.54 0.75
C MET A 617 3.09 -2.56 -0.78
N HIS A 618 2.15 -3.21 -1.49
CA HIS A 618 2.02 -3.07 -2.94
C HIS A 618 1.64 -1.65 -3.37
N LEU A 619 0.68 -1.00 -2.70
CA LEU A 619 0.29 0.37 -3.04
C LEU A 619 1.45 1.36 -2.85
N ALA A 620 2.23 1.25 -1.77
CA ALA A 620 3.45 2.04 -1.59
C ALA A 620 4.49 1.78 -2.69
N SER A 621 4.65 0.52 -3.12
CA SER A 621 5.50 0.17 -4.27
C SER A 621 5.04 0.85 -5.57
N LEU A 622 3.72 0.92 -5.82
CA LEU A 622 3.16 1.59 -7.01
C LEU A 622 3.29 3.11 -6.93
N GLU A 623 3.21 3.69 -5.75
CA GLU A 623 3.45 5.12 -5.54
C GLU A 623 4.91 5.48 -5.76
N ALA A 624 5.85 4.77 -5.13
CA ALA A 624 7.28 4.97 -5.33
C ALA A 624 7.66 4.82 -6.80
N THR A 625 7.08 3.83 -7.50
CA THR A 625 7.25 3.70 -8.96
C THR A 625 6.69 4.89 -9.73
N TRP A 626 5.51 5.39 -9.37
CA TRP A 626 4.89 6.53 -10.04
C TRP A 626 5.66 7.83 -9.83
N LEU A 627 6.17 8.09 -8.63
CA LEU A 627 7.04 9.22 -8.31
C LEU A 627 8.38 9.14 -9.05
N ALA A 628 9.02 7.96 -9.07
CA ALA A 628 10.25 7.74 -9.81
C ALA A 628 10.05 7.82 -11.33
N ASP A 629 8.95 7.30 -11.89
CA ASP A 629 8.59 7.44 -13.30
C ASP A 629 8.34 8.92 -13.67
N LYS A 630 7.70 9.69 -12.76
CA LYS A 630 7.51 11.14 -12.90
C LYS A 630 8.83 11.89 -12.91
N ILE A 631 9.72 11.57 -11.97
CA ILE A 631 11.05 12.17 -11.88
C ILE A 631 11.87 11.87 -13.14
N ALA A 632 11.79 10.63 -13.64
CA ALA A 632 12.46 10.20 -14.85
C ALA A 632 11.91 10.86 -16.13
N ASP A 633 10.63 11.18 -16.21
CA ASP A 633 10.06 11.89 -17.37
C ASP A 633 10.55 13.34 -17.47
N GLU A 634 10.78 14.00 -16.34
CA GLU A 634 11.29 15.37 -16.29
C GLU A 634 12.82 15.39 -16.54
N TYR A 635 13.60 14.52 -15.86
CA TYR A 635 15.04 14.35 -16.14
C TYR A 635 15.33 13.93 -17.59
N ALA A 636 14.38 13.28 -18.29
CA ALA A 636 14.56 12.93 -19.69
C ALA A 636 14.65 14.17 -20.60
N GLY A 637 13.88 15.22 -20.28
CA GLY A 637 13.95 16.51 -20.95
C GLY A 637 15.30 17.20 -20.72
N GLU A 638 15.68 17.36 -19.45
CA GLU A 638 16.92 18.02 -19.01
C GLU A 638 18.18 17.39 -19.65
N PHE A 639 18.24 16.06 -19.71
CA PHE A 639 19.38 15.34 -20.31
C PHE A 639 19.21 15.05 -21.81
N ALA A 640 18.15 15.55 -22.47
CA ALA A 640 17.85 15.28 -23.88
C ALA A 640 17.89 13.77 -24.25
N VAL A 641 17.37 12.92 -23.36
CA VAL A 641 17.24 11.47 -23.56
C VAL A 641 15.77 11.07 -23.72
N THR A 642 15.54 9.86 -24.21
CA THR A 642 14.21 9.24 -24.21
C THR A 642 14.28 7.87 -23.54
N TRP A 643 13.28 7.53 -22.72
CA TRP A 643 13.25 6.26 -22.01
C TRP A 643 11.87 5.59 -22.01
N ASN A 644 11.88 4.27 -21.88
CA ASN A 644 10.71 3.46 -21.57
C ASN A 644 11.12 2.36 -20.58
N ARG A 645 10.16 1.78 -19.85
CA ARG A 645 10.43 0.55 -19.10
C ARG A 645 10.55 -0.61 -20.09
N GLY A 646 11.77 -1.15 -20.21
CA GLY A 646 12.10 -2.24 -21.13
C GLY A 646 12.27 -3.59 -20.43
N ASN A 647 12.66 -3.57 -19.15
CA ASN A 647 12.79 -4.74 -18.29
C ASN A 647 11.73 -4.71 -17.17
N ALA A 648 11.42 -5.87 -16.60
CA ALA A 648 10.56 -5.95 -15.42
C ALA A 648 11.27 -5.35 -14.19
N LEU A 649 10.71 -4.25 -13.67
CA LEU A 649 11.05 -3.64 -12.39
C LEU A 649 10.48 -4.47 -11.25
N THR A 650 11.28 -4.75 -10.24
CA THR A 650 10.90 -5.48 -9.03
C THR A 650 11.09 -4.58 -7.80
N ILE A 651 10.02 -4.39 -7.02
CA ILE A 651 10.06 -3.69 -5.74
C ILE A 651 9.55 -4.65 -4.66
N LEU A 652 10.21 -4.68 -3.51
CA LEU A 652 9.74 -5.34 -2.30
C LEU A 652 9.32 -4.28 -1.28
N GLY A 653 8.06 -4.31 -0.85
CA GLY A 653 7.64 -3.71 0.42
C GLY A 653 7.38 -4.83 1.44
N GLY A 654 7.92 -4.71 2.65
CA GLY A 654 7.85 -5.77 3.66
C GLY A 654 7.68 -5.26 5.09
N ILE A 655 7.28 -6.19 5.96
CA ILE A 655 7.08 -5.97 7.40
C ILE A 655 7.59 -7.24 8.09
N ASN A 656 8.44 -7.11 9.11
CA ASN A 656 8.80 -8.24 9.98
C ASN A 656 8.72 -7.85 11.47
N LEU A 657 9.37 -8.61 12.35
CA LEU A 657 9.36 -8.36 13.80
C LEU A 657 10.11 -7.10 14.23
N ASP A 658 11.02 -6.60 13.39
CA ASP A 658 11.92 -5.49 13.69
C ASP A 658 11.59 -4.25 12.84
N ASP A 659 11.36 -4.40 11.53
CA ASP A 659 11.25 -3.29 10.56
C ASP A 659 9.99 -3.35 9.68
N THR A 660 9.47 -2.17 9.31
CA THR A 660 8.68 -1.96 8.08
C THR A 660 9.55 -1.28 7.03
N TYR A 661 9.63 -1.83 5.81
CA TYR A 661 10.63 -1.42 4.82
C TYR A 661 10.11 -1.43 3.37
N LEU A 662 10.73 -0.60 2.52
CA LEU A 662 10.47 -0.51 1.07
C LEU A 662 11.81 -0.49 0.31
N ASN A 663 11.90 -1.29 -0.77
CA ASN A 663 13.16 -1.61 -1.44
C ASN A 663 13.00 -1.87 -2.95
N VAL A 664 13.48 -0.94 -3.77
CA VAL A 664 13.61 -0.99 -5.24
C VAL A 664 14.84 -1.82 -5.60
N LEU A 665 14.62 -3.11 -5.80
CA LEU A 665 15.67 -4.10 -6.05
C LEU A 665 16.44 -3.79 -7.36
N ASP A 666 15.70 -3.34 -8.39
CA ASP A 666 16.22 -2.95 -9.70
C ASP A 666 16.51 -1.43 -9.76
N SER A 667 17.71 -1.05 -9.35
CA SER A 667 18.12 0.36 -9.28
C SER A 667 18.30 1.06 -10.65
N ASP A 668 18.24 0.30 -11.76
CA ASP A 668 18.10 0.86 -13.12
C ASP A 668 16.63 1.18 -13.49
N MET A 669 15.69 0.93 -12.57
CA MET A 669 14.23 1.03 -12.74
C MET A 669 13.66 0.25 -13.93
N GLY A 670 14.42 -0.72 -14.45
CA GLY A 670 14.12 -1.43 -15.70
C GLY A 670 14.16 -0.54 -16.95
N MET A 671 14.85 0.61 -16.91
CA MET A 671 14.79 1.65 -17.94
C MET A 671 15.68 1.39 -19.16
N SER A 672 15.03 1.24 -20.32
CA SER A 672 15.67 1.30 -21.63
C SER A 672 15.75 2.75 -22.11
N VAL A 673 16.95 3.34 -22.01
CA VAL A 673 17.23 4.75 -22.32
C VAL A 673 17.96 4.89 -23.66
N LYS A 674 17.67 5.96 -24.41
CA LYS A 674 18.31 6.34 -25.69
C LYS A 674 18.67 7.82 -25.69
N GLY A 675 19.86 8.16 -26.20
CA GLY A 675 20.42 9.51 -26.24
C GLY A 675 21.95 9.44 -26.39
N ASN A 676 22.66 10.52 -26.04
CA ASN A 676 24.11 10.51 -25.88
C ASN A 676 24.50 9.56 -24.72
N LYS A 677 25.62 8.82 -24.84
CA LYS A 677 26.12 7.88 -23.82
C LYS A 677 26.28 8.55 -22.45
N ASP A 678 26.90 9.72 -22.41
CA ASP A 678 27.22 10.39 -21.14
C ASP A 678 25.94 10.93 -20.48
N ASN A 679 25.02 11.47 -21.28
CA ASN A 679 23.68 11.85 -20.84
C ASN A 679 22.85 10.66 -20.33
N ILE A 680 22.95 9.48 -20.96
CA ILE A 680 22.30 8.24 -20.49
C ILE A 680 22.83 7.84 -19.10
N SER A 681 24.16 7.89 -18.91
CA SER A 681 24.77 7.52 -17.63
C SER A 681 24.44 8.55 -16.54
N LEU A 682 24.44 9.84 -16.84
CA LEU A 682 24.04 10.90 -15.90
C LEU A 682 22.53 10.81 -15.56
N PHE A 683 21.67 10.55 -16.55
CA PHE A 683 20.25 10.28 -16.33
C PHE A 683 20.04 9.09 -15.39
N ARG A 684 20.74 7.96 -15.60
CA ARG A 684 20.65 6.79 -14.72
C ARG A 684 21.15 7.08 -13.32
N LEU A 685 22.24 7.83 -13.19
CA LEU A 685 22.81 8.23 -11.92
C LEU A 685 21.78 9.04 -11.11
N MET A 686 21.19 10.06 -11.71
CA MET A 686 20.23 10.94 -11.03
C MET A 686 18.94 10.23 -10.65
N ASN A 687 18.46 9.27 -11.46
CA ASN A 687 17.28 8.48 -11.08
C ASN A 687 17.60 7.45 -9.98
N SER A 688 18.71 6.71 -10.11
CA SER A 688 19.08 5.65 -9.17
C SER A 688 19.54 6.16 -7.80
N LEU A 689 20.10 7.37 -7.72
CA LEU A 689 20.44 8.05 -6.46
C LEU A 689 19.23 8.65 -5.73
N GLN A 690 18.03 8.67 -6.30
CA GLN A 690 16.85 9.27 -5.66
C GLN A 690 15.89 8.26 -5.06
N LEU A 691 16.15 6.96 -5.26
CA LEU A 691 15.26 5.89 -4.80
C LEU A 691 15.04 5.89 -3.28
N PRO A 692 16.07 5.98 -2.39
CA PRO A 692 15.84 5.95 -0.94
C PRO A 692 14.89 7.05 -0.44
N ASN A 693 15.03 8.28 -0.97
CA ASN A 693 14.17 9.40 -0.60
C ASN A 693 12.72 9.21 -1.07
N ILE A 694 12.52 8.61 -2.24
CA ILE A 694 11.19 8.26 -2.77
C ILE A 694 10.57 7.11 -1.95
N GLU A 695 11.39 6.15 -1.52
CA GLU A 695 10.98 5.02 -0.70
C GLU A 695 10.66 5.43 0.74
N GLU A 696 11.37 6.43 1.28
CA GLU A 696 11.08 7.07 2.56
C GLU A 696 9.78 7.86 2.52
N TYR A 697 9.59 8.72 1.52
CA TYR A 697 8.34 9.47 1.33
C TYR A 697 7.10 8.55 1.27
N CYS A 698 7.19 7.42 0.58
CA CYS A 698 6.12 6.41 0.53
C CYS A 698 5.93 5.61 1.84
N LEU A 699 6.77 5.83 2.85
CA LEU A 699 6.68 5.27 4.19
C LEU A 699 6.39 6.33 5.28
N GLU A 700 6.59 7.64 5.03
CA GLU A 700 6.34 8.72 6.01
C GLU A 700 4.91 8.71 6.59
N GLU A 701 3.90 8.43 5.76
CA GLU A 701 2.50 8.31 6.21
C GLU A 701 2.28 7.12 7.17
N VAL A 702 3.20 6.15 7.21
CA VAL A 702 3.24 5.08 8.20
C VAL A 702 4.00 5.50 9.47
N SER A 703 5.14 6.18 9.36
CA SER A 703 5.96 6.59 10.52
C SER A 703 5.32 7.69 11.35
N ALA A 704 4.69 8.68 10.71
CA ALA A 704 4.08 9.85 11.35
C ALA A 704 3.00 9.49 12.38
N ARG A 705 2.38 8.30 12.25
CA ARG A 705 1.43 7.72 13.20
C ARG A 705 2.06 7.36 14.55
N PHE A 706 3.33 6.99 14.56
CA PHE A 706 4.02 6.41 15.73
C PHE A 706 5.05 7.36 16.36
N MET A 707 5.41 8.45 15.66
CA MET A 707 6.59 9.28 15.95
C MET A 707 7.92 8.52 15.80
N ASP A 708 7.90 7.40 15.09
CA ASP A 708 9.11 6.64 14.73
C ASP A 708 9.94 7.42 13.72
N THR A 709 11.26 7.47 13.92
CA THR A 709 12.18 8.03 12.92
C THR A 709 12.31 7.07 11.74
N THR A 710 12.01 7.56 10.53
CA THR A 710 12.44 6.90 9.30
C THR A 710 13.97 6.87 9.22
N THR A 711 14.50 5.88 8.51
CA THR A 711 15.91 5.77 8.18
C THR A 711 16.04 5.44 6.70
N ASN A 712 16.81 6.24 5.96
CA ASN A 712 17.11 5.99 4.56
C ASN A 712 18.63 5.78 4.36
N SER A 713 18.98 4.94 3.39
CA SER A 713 20.38 4.54 3.15
C SER A 713 21.26 5.65 2.55
N GLN A 714 20.68 6.70 1.97
CA GLN A 714 21.37 7.87 1.40
C GLN A 714 21.73 8.89 2.49
N ASP A 715 20.82 9.21 3.39
CA ASP A 715 21.04 10.16 4.48
C ASP A 715 22.11 9.67 5.45
N ASN A 716 22.10 8.37 5.79
CA ASN A 716 23.20 7.74 6.53
C ASN A 716 24.57 8.02 5.88
N ILE A 717 24.68 7.91 4.54
CA ILE A 717 25.92 8.22 3.82
C ILE A 717 26.23 9.72 3.83
N LEU A 718 25.24 10.59 3.65
CA LEU A 718 25.45 12.04 3.61
C LEU A 718 25.83 12.59 5.00
N MET A 719 25.29 12.02 6.08
CA MET A 719 25.73 12.28 7.46
C MET A 719 27.13 11.71 7.71
N ALA A 720 27.45 10.51 7.23
CA ALA A 720 28.79 9.95 7.36
C ALA A 720 29.84 10.82 6.64
N ILE A 721 29.55 11.33 5.43
CA ILE A 721 30.39 12.30 4.71
C ILE A 721 30.55 13.58 5.55
N ALA A 722 29.46 14.16 6.03
CA ALA A 722 29.49 15.42 6.82
C ALA A 722 30.27 15.28 8.14
N ASN A 723 30.38 14.07 8.68
CA ASN A 723 31.19 13.74 9.87
C ASN A 723 32.60 13.21 9.55
N ASN A 724 33.03 13.23 8.28
CA ASN A 724 34.31 12.68 7.78
C ASN A 724 34.54 11.19 8.12
N LYS A 725 33.47 10.40 8.24
CA LYS A 725 33.49 8.96 8.56
C LYS A 725 33.14 8.14 7.32
N THR A 726 33.91 8.29 6.24
CA THR A 726 33.69 7.51 5.01
C THR A 726 34.97 7.01 4.36
N SER A 727 34.88 5.81 3.78
CA SER A 727 35.91 5.19 2.94
C SER A 727 35.47 5.16 1.47
N ILE A 728 36.39 5.39 0.53
CA ILE A 728 36.15 5.23 -0.92
C ILE A 728 37.06 4.13 -1.46
N VAL A 729 36.51 3.28 -2.34
CA VAL A 729 37.23 2.20 -3.05
C VAL A 729 36.80 2.15 -4.50
N GLN A 730 37.75 2.08 -5.44
CA GLN A 730 37.44 1.76 -6.84
C GLN A 730 38.01 0.39 -7.23
N PHE A 731 37.15 -0.48 -7.75
CA PHE A 731 37.47 -1.82 -8.20
C PHE A 731 36.91 -2.01 -9.63
N GLY A 732 37.78 -1.91 -10.64
CA GLY A 732 37.39 -1.88 -12.05
C GLY A 732 36.42 -0.74 -12.37
N GLU A 733 35.25 -1.08 -12.93
CA GLU A 733 34.17 -0.12 -13.23
C GLU A 733 33.34 0.29 -12.00
N MET A 734 33.51 -0.37 -10.85
CA MET A 734 32.70 -0.15 -9.65
C MET A 734 33.39 0.83 -8.71
N LEU A 735 32.68 1.89 -8.33
CA LEU A 735 33.07 2.83 -7.28
C LEU A 735 32.17 2.59 -6.05
N TYR A 736 32.80 2.42 -4.89
CA TYR A 736 32.14 2.23 -3.61
C TYR A 736 32.49 3.41 -2.68
N LEU A 737 31.48 3.96 -2.01
CA LEU A 737 31.60 4.94 -0.93
C LEU A 737 30.88 4.36 0.29
N PHE A 738 31.58 4.14 1.39
CA PHE A 738 31.06 3.47 2.60
C PHE A 738 30.94 4.44 3.77
N ALA A 739 29.96 4.23 4.64
CA ALA A 739 29.86 4.86 5.95
C ALA A 739 30.64 4.03 7.00
N GLU A 740 31.49 4.70 7.78
CA GLU A 740 32.33 4.13 8.85
C GLU A 740 31.91 4.59 10.25
N ASP A 741 30.73 5.21 10.35
CA ASP A 741 30.11 5.67 11.61
C ASP A 741 29.34 4.58 12.36
N GLY A 742 29.19 3.40 11.77
CA GLY A 742 28.39 2.28 12.27
C GLY A 742 27.04 2.10 11.57
N SER A 743 26.65 3.00 10.66
CA SER A 743 25.38 2.90 9.92
C SER A 743 25.31 1.73 8.93
N ASN A 744 26.43 1.10 8.60
CA ASN A 744 26.55 0.05 7.59
C ASN A 744 25.90 0.39 6.24
N SER A 745 26.01 1.65 5.81
CA SER A 745 25.51 2.13 4.51
C SER A 745 26.63 2.31 3.48
N ALA A 746 26.28 2.27 2.19
CA ALA A 746 27.19 2.61 1.08
C ALA A 746 26.44 3.14 -0.15
N ILE A 747 27.17 3.83 -1.03
CA ILE A 747 26.78 4.06 -2.43
C ILE A 747 27.68 3.20 -3.31
N VAL A 748 27.08 2.38 -4.19
CA VAL A 748 27.76 1.48 -5.12
C VAL A 748 27.40 1.85 -6.55
N LEU A 749 28.35 2.46 -7.27
CA LEU A 749 28.15 3.03 -8.59
C LEU A 749 28.92 2.26 -9.66
N ASN A 750 28.23 1.80 -10.72
CA ASN A 750 28.90 1.36 -11.94
C ASN A 750 29.18 2.57 -12.86
N THR A 751 30.46 2.91 -13.00
CA THR A 751 30.94 4.11 -13.71
C THR A 751 30.77 4.07 -15.23
N THR A 752 30.57 2.88 -15.82
CA THR A 752 30.33 2.75 -17.28
C THR A 752 28.86 2.91 -17.67
N SER A 753 27.94 2.40 -16.85
CA SER A 753 26.48 2.41 -17.12
C SER A 753 25.74 3.58 -16.48
N GLY A 754 26.31 4.19 -15.44
CA GLY A 754 25.69 5.24 -14.63
C GLY A 754 24.71 4.75 -13.57
N VAL A 755 24.47 3.45 -13.44
CA VAL A 755 23.55 2.92 -12.41
C VAL A 755 24.24 2.92 -11.04
N SER A 756 23.61 3.58 -10.08
CA SER A 756 23.96 3.52 -8.66
C SER A 756 23.08 2.50 -7.92
N SER A 757 23.56 1.99 -6.81
CA SER A 757 22.77 1.37 -5.75
C SER A 757 23.23 1.99 -4.43
N VAL A 758 22.41 2.87 -3.87
CA VAL A 758 22.53 3.20 -2.44
C VAL A 758 22.07 1.96 -1.67
N ILE A 759 22.80 1.58 -0.63
CA ILE A 759 22.56 0.34 0.12
C ILE A 759 22.81 0.50 1.62
N HIS A 760 22.13 -0.31 2.42
CA HIS A 760 22.28 -0.42 3.87
C HIS A 760 22.26 -1.89 4.28
N SER A 761 23.12 -2.31 5.22
CA SER A 761 23.23 -3.69 5.66
C SER A 761 22.76 -3.87 7.10
N HIS A 762 21.66 -4.60 7.29
CA HIS A 762 21.02 -4.86 8.59
C HIS A 762 20.56 -6.33 8.68
N ASN A 763 20.72 -6.95 9.86
CA ASN A 763 20.33 -8.35 10.14
C ASN A 763 20.73 -9.38 9.05
N GLY A 764 21.93 -9.21 8.47
CA GLY A 764 22.48 -10.12 7.46
C GLY A 764 21.88 -9.99 6.04
N ALA A 765 21.09 -8.95 5.79
CA ALA A 765 20.54 -8.62 4.47
C ALA A 765 20.96 -7.21 4.04
N THR A 766 20.98 -6.97 2.73
CA THR A 766 21.29 -5.66 2.14
C THR A 766 20.04 -5.07 1.50
N TYR A 767 19.61 -3.94 2.05
CA TYR A 767 18.48 -3.13 1.60
C TYR A 767 19.00 -2.05 0.64
N LYS A 768 18.17 -1.55 -0.28
CA LYS A 768 18.52 -0.44 -1.17
C LYS A 768 17.75 0.87 -0.92
N GLY A 769 16.81 0.82 0.03
CA GLY A 769 15.85 1.89 0.28
C GLY A 769 15.82 2.28 1.75
N SER A 770 14.63 2.20 2.34
CA SER A 770 14.27 2.89 3.58
C SER A 770 13.46 2.02 4.53
N SER A 771 13.61 2.27 5.82
CA SER A 771 13.11 1.46 6.93
C SER A 771 12.58 2.30 8.10
N ILE A 772 11.51 1.83 8.72
CA ILE A 772 10.94 2.33 9.98
C ILE A 772 11.10 1.21 11.02
N ALA A 773 11.72 1.52 12.16
CA ALA A 773 11.80 0.60 13.28
C ALA A 773 10.40 0.38 13.90
N THR A 774 10.04 -0.86 14.19
CA THR A 774 8.67 -1.24 14.61
C THR A 774 8.50 -1.12 16.13
N SER A 775 8.72 0.10 16.65
CA SER A 775 8.87 0.40 18.08
C SER A 775 7.61 0.17 18.91
N CYS A 776 6.45 0.56 18.38
CA CYS A 776 5.18 0.55 19.09
C CYS A 776 4.29 -0.63 18.68
N ASP A 777 3.58 -1.22 19.65
CA ASP A 777 2.93 -2.51 19.45
C ASP A 777 1.43 -2.43 19.04
N CYS A 778 0.99 -3.55 18.48
CA CYS A 778 -0.35 -4.15 18.48
C CYS A 778 -1.58 -3.50 17.82
N CYS A 779 -1.74 -2.18 17.67
CA CYS A 779 -3.04 -1.63 17.21
C CYS A 779 -3.13 -1.17 15.75
N SER A 780 -2.01 -0.87 15.08
CA SER A 780 -2.01 -0.01 13.88
C SER A 780 -1.56 -0.64 12.56
N VAL A 781 -1.01 -1.86 12.55
CA VAL A 781 -0.73 -2.59 11.28
C VAL A 781 -2.03 -2.99 10.56
N GLY A 782 -3.19 -2.92 11.23
CA GLY A 782 -4.50 -2.95 10.60
C GLY A 782 -4.88 -1.66 9.83
N ILE A 783 -4.01 -0.66 9.81
CA ILE A 783 -4.25 0.70 9.34
C ILE A 783 -3.22 1.13 8.28
N ILE A 784 -2.01 0.54 8.22
CA ILE A 784 -0.99 0.78 7.18
C ILE A 784 -1.56 0.94 5.76
N PRO A 785 -2.45 0.05 5.24
CA PRO A 785 -3.00 0.23 3.90
C PRO A 785 -3.95 1.41 3.76
N LYS A 786 -4.59 1.88 4.85
CA LYS A 786 -5.43 3.09 4.87
C LYS A 786 -4.57 4.35 4.87
N ASP A 787 -3.44 4.32 5.57
CA ASP A 787 -2.48 5.43 5.66
C ASP A 787 -1.77 5.61 4.32
N ILE A 788 -1.27 4.54 3.70
CA ILE A 788 -0.76 4.55 2.32
C ILE A 788 -1.85 5.00 1.32
N ILE A 789 -3.11 4.59 1.51
CA ILE A 789 -4.26 5.10 0.73
C ILE A 789 -4.59 6.58 1.01
N SER A 790 -4.13 7.14 2.12
CA SER A 790 -4.20 8.57 2.45
C SER A 790 -3.10 9.32 1.71
N GLY A 791 -1.84 8.93 1.91
CA GLY A 791 -0.66 9.45 1.21
C GLY A 791 -0.84 9.51 -0.30
N ILE A 792 -1.23 8.39 -0.92
CA ILE A 792 -1.49 8.35 -2.37
C ILE A 792 -2.58 9.33 -2.80
N LYS A 793 -3.62 9.58 -1.99
CA LYS A 793 -4.62 10.62 -2.32
C LYS A 793 -4.07 12.03 -2.14
N THR A 794 -3.27 12.27 -1.10
CA THR A 794 -2.57 13.53 -0.86
C THR A 794 -1.63 13.85 -2.02
N ALA A 795 -0.69 12.94 -2.33
CA ALA A 795 0.25 13.05 -3.44
C ALA A 795 -0.46 13.19 -4.80
N LEU A 796 -1.52 12.41 -5.07
CA LEU A 796 -2.31 12.57 -6.30
C LEU A 796 -3.07 13.90 -6.36
N ASN A 797 -3.48 14.49 -5.25
CA ASN A 797 -4.16 15.79 -5.23
C ASN A 797 -3.18 16.96 -5.38
N ILE A 798 -1.98 16.86 -4.79
CA ILE A 798 -0.96 17.92 -4.82
C ILE A 798 -0.15 17.87 -6.13
N LEU A 799 0.31 16.69 -6.57
CA LEU A 799 1.23 16.54 -7.72
C LEU A 799 0.53 16.47 -9.09
N THR A 800 -0.82 16.35 -9.15
CA THR A 800 -1.56 16.42 -10.43
C THR A 800 -1.71 17.86 -10.99
N PRO A 801 -1.98 18.91 -10.20
CA PRO A 801 -2.04 20.29 -10.70
C PRO A 801 -0.68 20.99 -10.85
N ILE A 802 0.40 20.44 -10.29
CA ILE A 802 1.75 21.04 -10.33
C ILE A 802 2.37 20.92 -11.73
N ASN A 803 2.87 22.06 -12.25
CA ASN A 803 3.59 22.16 -13.51
C ASN A 803 5.07 22.52 -13.27
N GLY A 804 5.85 21.60 -12.71
CA GLY A 804 7.30 21.76 -12.63
C GLY A 804 7.98 20.80 -11.67
N PHE A 805 9.05 20.14 -12.15
CA PHE A 805 9.89 19.21 -11.38
C PHE A 805 10.33 19.74 -10.00
N TYR A 806 10.69 21.03 -9.91
CA TYR A 806 11.19 21.65 -8.68
C TYR A 806 10.21 21.55 -7.49
N GLU A 807 8.90 21.66 -7.72
CA GLU A 807 7.92 21.53 -6.64
C GLU A 807 7.71 20.08 -6.21
N ILE A 808 7.83 19.13 -7.14
CA ILE A 808 7.72 17.68 -6.88
C ILE A 808 8.87 17.22 -5.98
N ILE A 809 10.12 17.54 -6.33
CA ILE A 809 11.29 17.11 -5.55
C ILE A 809 11.38 17.77 -4.17
N ASN A 810 10.90 19.00 -4.02
CA ASN A 810 10.89 19.72 -2.76
C ASN A 810 9.93 19.08 -1.73
N GLN A 811 8.93 18.34 -2.20
CA GLN A 811 7.98 17.62 -1.35
C GLN A 811 8.43 16.20 -1.00
N ILE A 812 9.39 15.63 -1.74
CA ILE A 812 9.90 14.28 -1.52
C ILE A 812 11.01 14.29 -0.47
N HIS A 813 12.08 15.09 -0.65
CA HIS A 813 13.11 15.24 0.38
C HIS A 813 13.97 16.51 0.18
N PRO A 814 14.40 17.23 1.24
CA PRO A 814 15.23 18.43 1.10
C PRO A 814 16.56 18.23 0.37
N LEU A 815 17.09 17.01 0.33
CA LEU A 815 18.34 16.68 -0.38
C LEU A 815 18.12 16.45 -1.88
N SER A 816 16.91 16.04 -2.30
CA SER A 816 16.51 15.91 -3.70
C SER A 816 16.54 17.26 -4.45
N LYS A 817 16.19 18.34 -3.76
CA LYS A 817 16.34 19.74 -4.21
C LYS A 817 17.80 20.09 -4.57
N ILE A 818 18.77 19.58 -3.80
CA ILE A 818 20.20 19.84 -4.02
C ILE A 818 20.66 19.08 -5.26
N ALA A 819 20.29 17.81 -5.37
CA ALA A 819 20.58 16.95 -6.53
C ALA A 819 20.10 17.58 -7.85
N TYR A 820 18.92 18.21 -7.87
CA TYR A 820 18.40 18.88 -9.08
C TYR A 820 19.13 20.18 -9.47
N LYS A 821 19.46 21.03 -8.49
CA LYS A 821 20.26 22.25 -8.74
C LYS A 821 21.63 21.89 -9.34
N ILE A 822 22.19 20.77 -8.92
CA ILE A 822 23.43 20.20 -9.47
C ILE A 822 23.22 19.69 -10.91
N SER A 823 22.17 18.91 -11.19
CA SER A 823 21.95 18.38 -12.55
C SER A 823 21.68 19.47 -13.60
N THR A 824 20.92 20.51 -13.25
CA THR A 824 20.61 21.62 -14.17
C THR A 824 21.83 22.47 -14.49
N PHE A 825 22.71 22.72 -13.50
CA PHE A 825 24.00 23.38 -13.73
C PHE A 825 24.91 22.60 -14.69
N ILE A 826 24.88 21.27 -14.64
CA ILE A 826 25.66 20.40 -15.54
C ILE A 826 25.06 20.38 -16.94
N ALA A 827 23.74 20.19 -17.06
CA ALA A 827 23.02 20.20 -18.34
C ALA A 827 23.20 21.52 -19.11
N GLY A 828 23.22 22.66 -18.41
CA GLY A 828 23.45 23.98 -18.98
C GLY A 828 24.88 24.26 -19.48
N LYS A 829 25.84 23.35 -19.30
CA LYS A 829 27.27 23.55 -19.65
C LYS A 829 27.86 22.52 -20.63
N VAL A 830 27.04 21.75 -21.34
CA VAL A 830 27.53 20.69 -22.26
C VAL A 830 28.20 21.28 -23.52
N VAL A 831 29.51 21.49 -23.45
CA VAL A 831 30.37 21.86 -24.59
C VAL A 831 30.91 20.58 -25.26
N PRO A 832 30.92 20.47 -26.61
CA PRO A 832 31.35 19.26 -27.30
C PRO A 832 32.88 19.16 -27.40
N GLY A 833 33.56 18.66 -26.36
CA GLY A 833 34.99 18.37 -26.41
C GLY A 833 35.55 17.76 -25.11
N ALA A 834 36.44 16.77 -25.25
CA ALA A 834 37.10 16.00 -24.20
C ALA A 834 36.19 15.09 -23.33
N THR A 835 36.71 13.90 -22.99
CA THR A 835 36.04 12.86 -22.21
C THR A 835 36.28 13.02 -20.70
N LYS A 836 35.39 12.45 -19.88
CA LYS A 836 35.43 12.32 -18.40
C LYS A 836 35.02 13.56 -17.59
N ALA A 837 33.72 13.83 -17.55
CA ALA A 837 33.08 14.66 -16.50
C ALA A 837 31.93 13.86 -15.86
N PHE A 838 32.27 12.87 -15.02
CA PHE A 838 31.28 11.98 -14.41
C PHE A 838 30.83 12.53 -13.04
N LEU A 839 29.51 12.44 -12.77
CA LEU A 839 28.82 12.83 -11.53
C LEU A 839 28.66 14.33 -11.26
N GLY A 840 27.68 14.66 -10.40
CA GLY A 840 27.44 16.01 -9.89
C GLY A 840 27.66 16.17 -8.38
N LEU A 841 27.56 15.09 -7.59
CA LEU A 841 27.95 15.08 -6.17
C LEU A 841 29.38 14.56 -6.01
N LEU A 842 29.64 13.34 -6.51
CA LEU A 842 30.98 12.77 -6.66
C LEU A 842 31.79 13.38 -7.84
N GLY A 843 31.25 14.42 -8.48
CA GLY A 843 31.81 15.03 -9.69
C GLY A 843 31.74 16.54 -9.73
N SER A 844 31.02 17.20 -8.79
CA SER A 844 31.45 18.52 -8.31
C SER A 844 32.83 18.41 -7.68
N MET A 845 33.14 17.30 -7.01
CA MET A 845 34.50 16.89 -6.62
C MET A 845 35.52 16.99 -7.79
N VAL A 846 35.19 16.41 -8.95
CA VAL A 846 36.01 16.49 -10.17
C VAL A 846 35.98 17.88 -10.82
N PHE A 847 34.86 18.60 -10.73
CA PHE A 847 34.72 19.96 -11.27
C PHE A 847 35.47 21.01 -10.42
N ILE A 848 35.61 20.79 -9.11
CA ILE A 848 36.51 21.50 -8.19
C ILE A 848 37.95 21.20 -8.58
N GLN A 849 38.27 19.95 -8.93
CA GLN A 849 39.60 19.56 -9.40
C GLN A 849 39.99 20.25 -10.73
N GLN A 850 39.01 20.57 -11.59
CA GLN A 850 39.24 21.23 -12.88
C GLN A 850 39.15 22.77 -12.80
N THR A 851 38.03 23.31 -12.30
CA THR A 851 37.76 24.76 -12.23
C THR A 851 38.48 25.43 -11.05
N GLY A 852 38.80 24.66 -10.01
CA GLY A 852 39.66 25.13 -8.92
C GLY A 852 41.06 25.48 -9.40
N VAL A 853 41.56 24.89 -10.49
CA VAL A 853 42.86 25.25 -11.10
C VAL A 853 42.82 26.64 -11.76
N ASP A 854 41.66 27.06 -12.26
CA ASP A 854 41.48 28.40 -12.82
C ASP A 854 41.32 29.43 -11.68
N ILE A 855 40.43 29.17 -10.72
CA ILE A 855 40.17 30.03 -9.55
C ILE A 855 41.43 30.18 -8.65
N ARG A 856 42.26 29.13 -8.54
CA ARG A 856 43.59 29.15 -7.87
C ARG A 856 44.47 30.31 -8.34
N ASN A 857 44.39 30.69 -9.61
CA ASN A 857 45.27 31.73 -10.16
C ASN A 857 44.79 33.15 -9.87
N GLU A 858 43.59 33.32 -9.30
CA GLU A 858 42.86 34.58 -9.32
C GLU A 858 42.33 35.02 -7.94
N PHE A 859 41.99 34.11 -7.01
CA PHE A 859 41.22 34.49 -5.80
C PHE A 859 41.56 33.84 -4.43
N ILE A 860 42.49 32.87 -4.32
CA ILE A 860 42.75 32.17 -3.03
C ILE A 860 44.25 32.10 -2.72
N ASP A 861 44.63 32.42 -1.49
CA ASP A 861 46.00 32.35 -0.98
C ASP A 861 46.39 30.88 -0.69
N GLU A 862 47.65 30.51 -0.97
CA GLU A 862 48.13 29.13 -1.06
C GLU A 862 47.93 28.35 0.26
N LYS A 863 47.97 29.07 1.39
CA LYS A 863 47.95 28.49 2.74
C LYS A 863 46.58 27.99 3.20
N ASP A 864 45.49 28.60 2.77
CA ASP A 864 44.13 28.19 3.18
C ASP A 864 43.62 26.99 2.36
N TRP A 865 44.24 26.72 1.20
CA TRP A 865 43.86 25.63 0.30
C TRP A 865 44.25 24.23 0.84
N HIS A 866 45.42 24.10 1.47
CA HIS A 866 45.88 22.82 2.04
C HIS A 866 44.89 22.22 3.04
N MET A 867 44.32 23.06 3.92
CA MET A 867 43.31 22.67 4.92
C MET A 867 42.05 22.02 4.32
N VAL A 868 41.70 22.35 3.07
CA VAL A 868 40.55 21.77 2.35
C VAL A 868 40.92 20.47 1.63
N MET A 869 42.16 20.34 1.16
CA MET A 869 42.63 19.11 0.49
C MET A 869 43.00 18.00 1.49
N ASP A 870 43.49 18.35 2.68
CA ASP A 870 43.75 17.41 3.79
C ASP A 870 42.45 16.79 4.35
N THR A 871 41.28 17.36 4.05
CA THR A 871 39.96 16.78 4.39
C THR A 871 39.32 16.01 3.24
N ILE A 872 39.69 16.26 1.98
CA ILE A 872 39.06 15.59 0.82
C ILE A 872 40.08 15.29 -0.30
N THR A 873 40.83 14.18 -0.17
CA THR A 873 41.73 13.72 -1.25
C THR A 873 40.95 13.00 -2.36
N PHE A 874 40.97 13.56 -3.58
CA PHE A 874 40.40 12.92 -4.77
C PHE A 874 41.38 11.97 -5.48
N THR A 875 40.86 10.88 -6.04
CA THR A 875 41.67 9.88 -6.74
C THR A 875 42.35 10.48 -7.98
N ARG A 876 43.65 10.20 -8.16
CA ARG A 876 44.30 10.35 -9.47
C ARG A 876 43.79 9.22 -10.39
N PRO A 877 43.27 9.52 -11.59
CA PRO A 877 42.87 8.50 -12.55
C PRO A 877 44.01 7.51 -12.85
N GLY A 878 43.89 6.28 -12.32
CA GLY A 878 44.86 5.20 -12.51
C GLY A 878 45.81 4.90 -11.34
N TYR A 879 45.83 5.67 -10.23
CA TYR A 879 46.81 5.47 -9.15
C TYR A 879 46.31 4.64 -7.93
N GLN A 880 44.99 4.47 -7.80
CA GLN A 880 44.34 3.76 -6.69
C GLN A 880 43.27 2.74 -7.16
N GLN A 881 43.47 2.14 -8.34
CA GLN A 881 42.69 0.93 -8.68
C GLN A 881 43.07 -0.19 -7.71
N ASN A 882 42.07 -0.88 -7.16
CA ASN A 882 42.24 -2.02 -6.25
C ASN A 882 42.98 -1.66 -4.94
N LYS A 883 42.70 -0.49 -4.35
CA LYS A 883 43.18 -0.12 -3.01
C LYS A 883 42.02 0.30 -2.10
N LYS A 884 42.07 -0.05 -0.81
CA LYS A 884 41.32 0.61 0.27
C LYS A 884 42.18 1.73 0.84
N VAL A 885 41.54 2.86 1.16
CA VAL A 885 42.16 3.96 1.92
C VAL A 885 41.50 4.01 3.29
N TYR A 886 42.28 4.20 4.36
CA TYR A 886 41.80 4.51 5.70
C TYR A 886 42.17 5.94 6.05
N ASN A 887 41.26 6.70 6.66
CA ASN A 887 41.48 8.08 7.09
C ASN A 887 41.74 8.13 8.61
N ILE A 888 42.78 8.85 9.04
CA ILE A 888 43.22 8.93 10.43
C ILE A 888 43.28 10.41 10.84
N PRO A 889 42.38 10.90 11.72
CA PRO A 889 42.47 12.27 12.22
C PRO A 889 43.82 12.51 12.93
N ASN A 890 44.46 13.66 12.66
CA ASN A 890 45.74 14.02 13.27
C ASN A 890 45.62 15.27 14.17
N ASP A 891 46.56 15.41 15.12
CA ASP A 891 46.54 16.46 16.16
C ASP A 891 46.66 17.91 15.60
N LYS A 892 46.99 18.07 14.31
CA LYS A 892 47.03 19.36 13.61
C LYS A 892 45.65 19.82 13.12
N GLY A 893 44.64 18.95 13.16
CA GLY A 893 43.30 19.20 12.59
C GLY A 893 43.12 18.80 11.13
N GLY A 894 44.05 18.00 10.58
CA GLY A 894 43.94 17.36 9.26
C GLY A 894 43.82 15.84 9.38
N TYR A 895 44.09 15.14 8.28
CA TYR A 895 44.10 13.68 8.23
C TYR A 895 45.43 13.13 7.70
N ASP A 896 45.89 12.06 8.33
CA ASP A 896 46.84 11.10 7.78
C ASP A 896 46.05 9.95 7.11
N TYR A 897 46.68 9.21 6.21
CA TYR A 897 46.01 8.15 5.44
C TYR A 897 46.79 6.83 5.47
N ILE A 898 46.10 5.70 5.25
CA ILE A 898 46.75 4.43 4.89
C ILE A 898 46.14 3.87 3.62
N GLU A 899 46.93 3.77 2.55
CA GLU A 899 46.61 2.93 1.39
C GLU A 899 46.91 1.45 1.69
N VAL A 900 46.00 0.55 1.32
CA VAL A 900 46.20 -0.90 1.36
C VAL A 900 45.69 -1.51 0.06
N GLU A 901 46.58 -2.19 -0.67
CA GLU A 901 46.25 -2.92 -1.89
C GLU A 901 45.32 -4.11 -1.60
N ILE A 902 44.34 -4.32 -2.48
CA ILE A 902 43.33 -5.39 -2.41
C ILE A 902 43.69 -6.44 -3.45
N ASN A 903 43.99 -7.65 -3.00
CA ASN A 903 44.34 -8.78 -3.86
C ASN A 903 43.12 -9.31 -4.63
N SER A 904 43.33 -10.14 -5.64
CA SER A 904 42.25 -10.73 -6.46
C SER A 904 41.36 -11.73 -5.69
N ASP A 905 41.84 -12.28 -4.58
CA ASP A 905 41.05 -13.07 -3.61
C ASP A 905 40.36 -12.20 -2.55
N LEU A 906 40.44 -10.87 -2.71
CA LEU A 906 39.99 -9.82 -1.79
C LEU A 906 40.79 -9.71 -0.48
N SER A 907 41.88 -10.46 -0.28
CA SER A 907 42.73 -10.27 0.90
C SER A 907 43.40 -8.88 0.88
N LEU A 908 43.57 -8.27 2.07
CA LEU A 908 44.24 -6.97 2.18
C LEU A 908 45.75 -7.19 2.27
N ASN A 909 46.50 -6.59 1.34
CA ASN A 909 47.95 -6.68 1.27
C ASN A 909 48.64 -5.80 2.34
N ARG A 910 48.46 -6.17 3.61
CA ARG A 910 49.07 -5.53 4.79
C ARG A 910 50.60 -5.44 4.72
N ASN A 911 51.25 -6.28 3.92
CA ASN A 911 52.70 -6.25 3.68
C ASN A 911 53.14 -5.11 2.73
N ASN A 912 52.18 -4.51 2.00
CA ASN A 912 52.38 -3.38 1.09
C ASN A 912 51.61 -2.12 1.51
N ALA A 913 51.06 -2.06 2.73
CA ALA A 913 50.35 -0.88 3.22
C ALA A 913 51.27 0.36 3.28
N ILE A 914 50.75 1.52 2.88
CA ILE A 914 51.49 2.80 2.82
C ILE A 914 50.76 3.82 3.68
N TYR A 915 51.40 4.25 4.76
CA TYR A 915 51.00 5.42 5.54
C TYR A 915 51.40 6.70 4.79
N ILE A 916 50.53 7.70 4.78
CA ILE A 916 50.75 8.99 4.11
C ILE A 916 50.38 10.12 5.08
N SER A 917 51.30 11.05 5.31
CA SER A 917 51.08 12.24 6.16
C SER A 917 51.93 13.39 5.65
N ASP A 918 51.37 14.60 5.55
CA ASP A 918 52.11 15.81 5.14
C ASP A 918 52.86 15.63 3.79
N GLY A 919 52.22 14.91 2.86
CA GLY A 919 52.78 14.50 1.56
C GLY A 919 53.87 13.40 1.61
N GLN A 920 54.35 13.01 2.78
CA GLN A 920 55.38 11.98 2.97
C GLN A 920 54.76 10.58 3.04
N THR A 921 55.43 9.58 2.45
CA THR A 921 54.97 8.19 2.43
C THR A 921 55.89 7.28 3.26
N LYS A 922 55.32 6.46 4.12
CA LYS A 922 56.02 5.42 4.91
C LYS A 922 55.35 4.08 4.69
N LYS A 923 56.12 3.07 4.26
CA LYS A 923 55.64 1.69 4.21
C LYS A 923 55.43 1.14 5.63
N LEU A 924 54.27 0.54 5.90
CA LEU A 924 53.97 -0.12 7.17
C LEU A 924 54.33 -1.60 7.13
N THR A 925 54.77 -2.14 8.26
CA THR A 925 54.84 -3.60 8.49
C THR A 925 53.44 -4.16 8.80
N LYS A 926 53.22 -5.46 8.54
CA LYS A 926 51.94 -6.11 8.89
C LYS A 926 51.59 -5.94 10.38
N SER A 927 52.57 -5.93 11.29
CA SER A 927 52.34 -5.67 12.71
C SER A 927 51.83 -4.24 12.97
N GLU A 928 52.39 -3.22 12.33
CA GLU A 928 51.93 -1.83 12.48
C GLU A 928 50.51 -1.63 11.95
N THR A 929 50.11 -2.32 10.86
CA THR A 929 48.76 -2.15 10.29
C THR A 929 47.63 -2.47 11.28
N TYR A 930 47.83 -3.38 12.23
CA TYR A 930 46.83 -3.70 13.27
C TYR A 930 46.60 -2.58 14.29
N LYS A 931 47.48 -1.56 14.35
CA LYS A 931 47.25 -0.36 15.18
C LYS A 931 46.16 0.55 14.60
N TYR A 932 45.81 0.36 13.33
CA TYR A 932 44.93 1.24 12.57
C TYR A 932 43.68 0.52 12.03
N PHE A 933 43.77 -0.77 11.66
CA PHE A 933 42.63 -1.55 11.19
C PHE A 933 42.77 -3.07 11.47
N SER A 934 41.64 -3.74 11.69
CA SER A 934 41.53 -5.17 12.02
C SER A 934 41.32 -6.10 10.81
N ASP A 935 40.89 -5.57 9.67
CA ASP A 935 40.46 -6.33 8.48
C ASP A 935 41.61 -7.19 7.87
N GLU A 936 41.45 -8.51 7.74
CA GLU A 936 42.39 -9.37 6.97
C GLU A 936 42.03 -9.41 5.47
N SER A 937 40.75 -9.24 5.14
CA SER A 937 40.25 -9.16 3.77
C SER A 937 39.29 -7.99 3.60
N TRP A 938 39.30 -7.43 2.40
CA TRP A 938 38.33 -6.44 1.97
C TRP A 938 37.01 -7.12 1.62
N SER A 939 35.92 -6.54 2.10
CA SER A 939 34.58 -6.83 1.59
C SER A 939 33.66 -5.67 1.90
N PRO A 940 32.62 -5.44 1.09
CA PRO A 940 31.48 -4.62 1.51
C PRO A 940 30.86 -5.24 2.77
N PHE A 941 30.90 -4.50 3.90
CA PHE A 941 30.21 -4.83 5.16
C PHE A 941 30.48 -6.23 5.76
N SER A 942 31.67 -6.81 5.57
CA SER A 942 31.95 -8.20 5.98
C SER A 942 31.05 -9.26 5.30
N MET A 943 30.41 -8.93 4.16
CA MET A 943 29.50 -9.85 3.46
C MET A 943 30.27 -11.01 2.80
N PRO A 944 29.88 -12.27 3.08
CA PRO A 944 30.39 -13.44 2.35
C PRO A 944 30.21 -13.31 0.83
N THR A 945 31.25 -13.67 0.07
CA THR A 945 31.34 -13.54 -1.40
C THR A 945 30.27 -14.31 -2.20
N LYS A 946 29.39 -15.09 -1.54
CA LYS A 946 28.19 -15.67 -2.16
C LYS A 946 27.07 -14.66 -2.39
N TYR A 947 26.97 -13.59 -1.59
CA TYR A 947 25.89 -12.58 -1.66
C TYR A 947 26.12 -11.50 -2.73
N TRP A 948 27.23 -11.55 -3.46
CA TRP A 948 27.55 -10.58 -4.51
C TRP A 948 26.81 -10.96 -5.80
N ASP A 949 26.09 -10.01 -6.42
CA ASP A 949 25.44 -10.22 -7.73
C ASP A 949 26.49 -10.73 -8.73
N LYS A 950 26.09 -11.56 -9.70
CA LYS A 950 26.97 -11.93 -10.82
C LYS A 950 27.36 -10.73 -11.67
N SER A 951 26.63 -9.61 -11.61
CA SER A 951 27.08 -8.31 -12.16
C SER A 951 28.24 -7.67 -11.38
N TRP A 952 28.55 -8.14 -10.17
CA TRP A 952 29.68 -7.71 -9.33
C TRP A 952 30.81 -8.76 -9.28
N LYS A 953 30.68 -9.88 -10.01
CA LYS A 953 31.71 -10.91 -10.10
C LYS A 953 32.48 -10.74 -11.40
N ILE A 954 33.75 -10.36 -11.26
CA ILE A 954 34.70 -10.28 -12.38
C ILE A 954 34.87 -11.67 -13.01
N SER A 955 34.99 -11.69 -14.33
CA SER A 955 35.35 -12.84 -15.17
C SER A 955 36.87 -12.94 -15.34
#